data_AF-D8QGC8-F1
#
_entry.id   AF-D8QGC8-F1
#
_cell.length_a   1.000
_cell.length_b   1.000
_cell.length_c   1.000
_cell.angle_alpha   90.00
_cell.angle_beta   90.00
_cell.angle_gamma   90.00
#
_symmetry.space_group_name_H-M   'P 1'
#
loop_
_entity.id
_entity.type
_entity.pdbx_description
1 polymer ?
#
loop_
_entity_poly.entity_id
_entity_poly.type
_entity_poly.pdbx_seq_one_letter_code
_entity_poly.pdbx_strand_id
1 'polypeptide(L)'
;MKKEEHSCCGVVEEAAYKARERSEARRSKPQPWIVLKLTVFITLGIMGYTAYVYIHRFVVPMIKGTNAALGSLGAGVSLIIVFALLWMWMVAAYFRVIITSPGRAKDYVPETAEPPPLYPPAPSPGANPNINLPPNAYFPTSAEPKEEPSERIGGPSYEQQQQQHQNGTAPLPRLSTTTDPARMSVPASSQTARDSIAPHDETKKLSMVSDTTPMPSPTIPLSLPSPTEPSSIASPTLPPASVPPPGFPRSKREAKEMERAIHIARRPPPIPFLREEQRYCTRCRIVKPYRAHHCRACGTCILRYDHHCPWIGQCVGAQNYKFFFNFCESTWVFTTYTFATLVSFVATHGDVDIDPQIIVIIALSALFMCFTAAMVIAHTRQIMMGQTTVELMYIRGMKERENAMMARVFGLWEVGAKGRTRDRWDAEWGSLDREGNLWWQGSAWKEWTSVMGESWIGWIFPIGRGGEDGLHYEPNPRFDPEGRWPFLSFLRWHETWPWPLDEGLVGPLVDTGCKLISSGGAGYDFLDVDYLTRHGVYYANTAVSAAVRTADSTAALILQVMRAGSEHEMNVREGKFLDRSLRAKDVRRSTLGIIGMGNIGKLVRDHMQHFGMKVIYSNRRRLLPEEEKGAEYVSFNEILTRADVLSINCPLTKDTRHLLDKEAFAKMRGGIIVVNTSRGPVIDEQALVDALESGKVLRAALDVYENEPEVHPGLIKSRKTTLSPHCAVLNETIFEDQQTEIMANLEAFIKTGKPNTPVNEPVFSEAV
;
A
#
# COMPACT_ATOMS: atom_id res chain seq x y z
N MET A 1 -39.98 1.19 44.11
CA MET A 1 -39.62 0.11 43.16
C MET A 1 -40.04 0.54 41.75
N LYS A 2 -39.09 0.67 40.82
CA LYS A 2 -39.38 0.48 39.39
C LYS A 2 -38.89 -0.93 39.03
N LYS A 3 -39.64 -1.67 38.22
CA LYS A 3 -39.15 -2.93 37.63
C LYS A 3 -38.27 -2.56 36.44
N GLU A 4 -37.06 -3.10 36.38
CA GLU A 4 -36.28 -3.08 35.15
C GLU A 4 -36.78 -4.23 34.26
N GLU A 5 -37.29 -3.89 33.08
CA GLU A 5 -37.71 -4.88 32.10
C GLU A 5 -36.48 -5.38 31.33
N HIS A 6 -35.80 -6.38 31.89
CA HIS A 6 -34.74 -7.10 31.18
C HIS A 6 -35.33 -7.81 29.95
N SER A 7 -35.27 -7.15 28.79
CA SER A 7 -35.60 -7.75 27.51
C SER A 7 -34.83 -9.05 27.31
N CYS A 8 -35.54 -10.10 26.90
CA CYS A 8 -34.97 -11.45 26.76
C CYS A 8 -33.73 -11.49 25.83
N CYS A 9 -33.67 -10.60 24.83
CA CYS A 9 -32.51 -10.47 23.95
C CYS A 9 -31.24 -10.05 24.71
N GLY A 10 -31.34 -9.09 25.64
CA GLY A 10 -30.16 -8.59 26.38
C GLY A 10 -29.51 -9.66 27.25
N VAL A 11 -30.31 -10.52 27.89
CA VAL A 11 -29.81 -11.66 28.68
C VAL A 11 -29.13 -12.69 27.78
N VAL A 12 -29.65 -12.92 26.57
CA VAL A 12 -29.03 -13.84 25.59
C VAL A 12 -27.73 -13.26 25.02
N GLU A 13 -27.67 -11.97 24.72
CA GLU A 13 -26.44 -11.30 24.25
C GLU A 13 -25.37 -11.23 25.35
N GLU A 14 -25.75 -10.92 26.58
CA GLU A 14 -24.83 -10.92 27.73
C GLU A 14 -24.34 -12.33 28.06
N ALA A 15 -25.21 -13.35 27.99
CA ALA A 15 -24.81 -14.75 28.12
C ALA A 15 -23.90 -15.19 26.97
N ALA A 16 -24.16 -14.75 25.74
CA ALA A 16 -23.30 -15.02 24.58
C ALA A 16 -21.95 -14.30 24.69
N TYR A 17 -21.91 -13.07 25.20
CA TYR A 17 -20.68 -12.32 25.50
C TYR A 17 -19.87 -13.04 26.58
N LYS A 18 -20.47 -13.35 27.73
CA LYS A 18 -19.82 -14.12 28.81
C LYS A 18 -19.43 -15.53 28.36
N ALA A 19 -20.12 -16.13 27.39
CA ALA A 19 -19.72 -17.40 26.78
C ALA A 19 -18.52 -17.24 25.82
N ARG A 20 -18.45 -16.15 25.04
CA ARG A 20 -17.28 -15.78 24.23
C ARG A 20 -16.06 -15.50 25.11
N GLU A 21 -16.21 -14.66 26.12
CA GLU A 21 -15.20 -14.34 27.13
C GLU A 21 -14.67 -15.61 27.84
N ARG A 22 -15.56 -16.49 28.33
CA ARG A 22 -15.17 -17.80 28.91
C ARG A 22 -14.52 -18.73 27.89
N SER A 23 -14.93 -18.67 26.62
CA SER A 23 -14.29 -19.41 25.52
C SER A 23 -12.90 -18.86 25.23
N GLU A 24 -12.70 -17.55 25.32
CA GLU A 24 -11.42 -16.86 25.11
C GLU A 24 -10.45 -17.07 26.28
N ALA A 25 -10.94 -17.04 27.52
CA ALA A 25 -10.21 -17.47 28.72
C ALA A 25 -9.88 -18.98 28.74
N ARG A 26 -10.59 -19.80 27.95
CA ARG A 26 -10.24 -21.20 27.63
C ARG A 26 -9.42 -21.34 26.33
N ARG A 27 -9.27 -20.27 25.53
CA ARG A 27 -8.41 -20.19 24.32
C ARG A 27 -7.05 -19.55 24.60
N SER A 28 -6.85 -18.93 25.76
CA SER A 28 -5.57 -18.38 26.21
C SER A 28 -4.69 -19.41 26.92
N LYS A 29 -5.27 -20.35 27.68
CA LYS A 29 -4.52 -21.35 28.46
C LYS A 29 -3.90 -22.46 27.58
N PRO A 30 -2.66 -22.91 27.87
CA PRO A 30 -2.05 -24.08 27.22
C PRO A 30 -2.77 -25.37 27.58
N GLN A 31 -2.50 -26.45 26.84
CA GLN A 31 -3.00 -27.77 27.21
C GLN A 31 -2.26 -28.33 28.45
N PRO A 32 -2.93 -29.09 29.33
CA PRO A 32 -2.26 -29.75 30.45
C PRO A 32 -1.14 -30.69 29.96
N TRP A 33 -0.01 -30.72 30.67
CA TRP A 33 1.15 -31.56 30.32
C TRP A 33 0.79 -33.03 30.10
N ILE A 34 -0.12 -33.59 30.90
CA ILE A 34 -0.56 -34.98 30.78
C ILE A 34 -1.33 -35.24 29.47
N VAL A 35 -2.09 -34.27 28.97
CA VAL A 35 -2.76 -34.36 27.65
C VAL A 35 -1.72 -34.28 26.53
N LEU A 36 -0.72 -33.41 26.68
CA LEU A 36 0.38 -33.27 25.72
C LEU A 36 1.28 -34.52 25.65
N LYS A 37 1.41 -35.31 26.72
CA LYS A 37 2.29 -36.50 26.74
C LYS A 37 1.59 -37.86 26.71
N LEU A 38 0.26 -37.94 26.92
CA LEU A 38 -0.51 -39.16 26.76
C LEU A 38 -0.29 -39.84 25.39
N THR A 39 -0.32 -39.06 24.32
CA THR A 39 -0.08 -39.53 22.94
C THR A 39 1.35 -40.03 22.71
N VAL A 40 2.35 -39.51 23.44
CA VAL A 40 3.74 -40.01 23.39
C VAL A 40 3.83 -41.40 23.99
N PHE A 41 3.20 -41.61 25.16
CA PHE A 41 3.12 -42.94 25.78
C PHE A 41 2.34 -43.95 24.91
N ILE A 42 1.24 -43.52 24.27
CA ILE A 42 0.50 -44.35 23.30
C ILE A 42 1.40 -44.72 22.11
N THR A 43 2.16 -43.77 21.55
CA THR A 43 3.06 -44.01 20.41
C THR A 43 4.14 -45.02 20.76
N LEU A 44 4.81 -44.86 21.91
CA LEU A 44 5.79 -45.83 22.41
C LEU A 44 5.17 -47.22 22.67
N GLY A 45 3.93 -47.26 23.17
CA GLY A 45 3.16 -48.49 23.35
C GLY A 45 2.89 -49.21 22.02
N ILE A 46 2.49 -48.48 20.97
CA ILE A 46 2.28 -49.04 19.62
C ILE A 46 3.61 -49.56 19.04
N MET A 47 4.72 -48.83 19.19
CA MET A 47 6.04 -49.25 18.73
C MET A 47 6.53 -50.52 19.43
N GLY A 48 6.33 -50.62 20.75
CA GLY A 48 6.66 -51.81 21.54
C GLY A 48 5.76 -53.01 21.25
N TYR A 49 4.45 -52.80 21.10
CA TYR A 49 3.50 -53.85 20.73
C TYR A 49 3.75 -54.40 19.33
N THR A 50 4.07 -53.53 18.36
CA THR A 50 4.44 -53.95 17.00
C THR A 50 5.69 -54.83 17.02
N ALA A 51 6.71 -54.46 17.80
CA ALA A 51 7.90 -55.29 17.98
C ALA A 51 7.60 -56.61 18.68
N TYR A 52 6.76 -56.62 19.73
CA TYR A 52 6.35 -57.85 20.40
C TYR A 52 5.67 -58.82 19.43
N VAL A 53 4.65 -58.38 18.69
CA VAL A 53 3.92 -59.27 17.77
C VAL A 53 4.82 -59.73 16.62
N TYR A 54 5.53 -58.83 15.96
CA TYR A 54 6.37 -59.19 14.81
C TYR A 54 7.51 -60.15 15.21
N ILE A 55 8.18 -59.91 16.34
CA ILE A 55 9.27 -60.78 16.81
C ILE A 55 8.71 -62.06 17.42
N HIS A 56 7.85 -61.99 18.44
CA HIS A 56 7.44 -63.17 19.22
C HIS A 56 6.28 -63.98 18.63
N ARG A 57 5.35 -63.36 17.88
CA ARG A 57 4.21 -64.06 17.28
C ARG A 57 4.42 -64.45 15.83
N PHE A 58 5.17 -63.66 15.05
CA PHE A 58 5.41 -63.94 13.63
C PHE A 58 6.77 -64.63 13.38
N VAL A 59 7.89 -64.06 13.85
CA VAL A 59 9.23 -64.58 13.50
C VAL A 59 9.73 -65.72 14.40
N VAL A 60 9.55 -65.66 15.72
CA VAL A 60 10.02 -66.71 16.65
C VAL A 60 9.48 -68.11 16.35
N PRO A 61 8.21 -68.31 15.91
CA PRO A 61 7.73 -69.60 15.42
C PRO A 61 8.58 -70.19 14.27
N MET A 62 8.97 -69.36 13.29
CA MET A 62 9.84 -69.76 12.17
C MET A 62 11.24 -70.17 12.65
N ILE A 63 11.80 -69.41 13.60
CA ILE A 63 13.13 -69.71 14.18
C ILE A 63 13.11 -70.99 15.03
N LYS A 64 11.98 -71.30 15.69
CA LYS A 64 11.82 -72.51 16.51
C LYS A 64 11.31 -73.74 15.75
N GLY A 65 10.94 -73.60 14.47
CA GLY A 65 10.41 -74.71 13.66
C GLY A 65 9.08 -75.28 14.18
N THR A 66 8.24 -74.46 14.81
CA THR A 66 6.94 -74.91 15.36
C THR A 66 5.88 -75.06 14.27
N ASN A 67 4.86 -75.90 14.48
CA ASN A 67 3.75 -76.10 13.53
C ASN A 67 2.97 -74.82 13.16
N ALA A 68 3.07 -73.74 13.95
CA ALA A 68 2.50 -72.42 13.65
C ALA A 68 3.46 -71.49 12.87
N ALA A 69 4.54 -72.02 12.29
CA ALA A 69 5.51 -71.26 11.51
C ALA A 69 4.99 -71.00 10.09
N LEU A 70 4.72 -69.72 9.78
CA LEU A 70 4.38 -69.27 8.42
C LEU A 70 5.62 -69.19 7.50
N GLY A 71 6.70 -69.93 7.76
CA GLY A 71 7.95 -69.77 7.01
C GLY A 71 9.17 -70.50 7.59
N SER A 72 10.27 -70.49 6.83
CA SER A 72 11.49 -71.23 7.16
C SER A 72 12.41 -70.50 8.16
N LEU A 73 13.32 -71.25 8.80
CA LEU A 73 14.36 -70.72 9.68
C LEU A 73 15.15 -69.56 9.04
N GLY A 74 15.58 -69.73 7.79
CA GLY A 74 16.34 -68.71 7.05
C GLY A 74 15.53 -67.44 6.75
N ALA A 75 14.22 -67.59 6.46
CA ALA A 75 13.31 -66.45 6.35
C ALA A 75 13.19 -65.72 7.69
N GLY A 76 12.94 -66.45 8.79
CA GLY A 76 12.83 -65.85 10.13
C GLY A 76 14.08 -65.06 10.55
N VAL A 77 15.28 -65.62 10.33
CA VAL A 77 16.55 -64.92 10.62
C VAL A 77 16.73 -63.68 9.73
N SER A 78 16.35 -63.73 8.46
CA SER A 78 16.41 -62.55 7.57
C SER A 78 15.42 -61.46 7.98
N LEU A 79 14.20 -61.85 8.37
CA LEU A 79 13.13 -60.95 8.78
C LEU A 79 13.47 -60.22 10.09
N ILE A 80 14.04 -60.90 11.09
CA ILE A 80 14.37 -60.25 12.37
C ILE A 80 15.50 -59.21 12.23
N ILE A 81 16.49 -59.46 11.38
CA ILE A 81 17.62 -58.54 11.17
C ILE A 81 17.12 -57.24 10.52
N VAL A 82 16.37 -57.33 9.42
CA VAL A 82 15.86 -56.13 8.73
C VAL A 82 14.83 -55.39 9.58
N PHE A 83 13.92 -56.11 10.26
CA PHE A 83 12.97 -55.51 11.18
C PHE A 83 13.65 -54.76 12.33
N ALA A 84 14.67 -55.35 12.97
CA ALA A 84 15.39 -54.72 14.07
C ALA A 84 16.12 -53.44 13.62
N LEU A 85 16.76 -53.45 12.44
CA LEU A 85 17.42 -52.27 11.89
C LEU A 85 16.43 -51.12 11.60
N LEU A 86 15.30 -51.41 10.95
CA LEU A 86 14.27 -50.42 10.66
C LEU A 86 13.57 -49.91 11.93
N TRP A 87 13.29 -50.79 12.89
CA TRP A 87 12.68 -50.42 14.17
C TRP A 87 13.63 -49.54 15.00
N MET A 88 14.93 -49.86 15.07
CA MET A 88 15.92 -49.02 15.75
C MET A 88 16.06 -47.64 15.10
N TRP A 89 16.05 -47.55 13.76
CA TRP A 89 16.07 -46.27 13.05
C TRP A 89 14.83 -45.42 13.35
N MET A 90 13.64 -46.01 13.28
CA MET A 90 12.38 -45.34 13.63
C MET A 90 12.35 -44.87 15.09
N VAL A 91 12.75 -45.73 16.04
CA VAL A 91 12.78 -45.39 17.47
C VAL A 91 13.83 -44.31 17.76
N ALA A 92 15.00 -44.35 17.12
CA ALA A 92 16.01 -43.31 17.24
C ALA A 92 15.51 -41.95 16.69
N ALA A 93 14.82 -41.96 15.55
CA ALA A 93 14.23 -40.74 14.98
C ALA A 93 13.11 -40.19 15.87
N TYR A 94 12.22 -41.06 16.38
CA TYR A 94 11.17 -40.67 17.31
C TYR A 94 11.73 -40.10 18.62
N PHE A 95 12.71 -40.77 19.22
CA PHE A 95 13.37 -40.28 20.44
C PHE A 95 14.04 -38.91 20.17
N ARG A 96 14.69 -38.74 19.02
CA ARG A 96 15.34 -37.47 18.65
C ARG A 96 14.36 -36.32 18.47
N VAL A 97 13.18 -36.54 17.89
CA VAL A 97 12.17 -35.46 17.73
C VAL A 97 11.45 -35.12 19.04
N ILE A 98 11.29 -36.04 19.99
CA ILE A 98 10.64 -35.73 21.28
C ILE A 98 11.58 -35.07 22.31
N ILE A 99 12.90 -35.29 22.24
CA ILE A 99 13.87 -34.62 23.12
C ILE A 99 14.34 -33.26 22.58
N THR A 100 14.34 -33.07 21.26
CA THR A 100 14.77 -31.80 20.66
C THR A 100 13.68 -30.73 20.84
N SER A 101 14.06 -29.56 21.34
CA SER A 101 13.17 -28.38 21.41
C SER A 101 12.70 -27.99 20.01
N PRO A 102 11.45 -27.50 19.84
CA PRO A 102 11.04 -26.86 18.59
C PRO A 102 11.68 -25.48 18.35
N GLY A 103 12.37 -24.92 19.36
CA GLY A 103 12.77 -23.52 19.40
C GLY A 103 11.59 -22.63 19.82
N ARG A 104 11.58 -22.13 21.06
CA ARG A 104 10.54 -21.22 21.54
C ARG A 104 11.08 -19.79 21.44
N ALA A 105 10.33 -18.87 20.85
CA ALA A 105 10.84 -17.53 20.57
C ALA A 105 11.27 -16.76 21.83
N LYS A 106 10.57 -16.98 22.96
CA LYS A 106 10.90 -16.40 24.27
C LYS A 106 12.23 -16.90 24.89
N ASP A 107 12.82 -17.96 24.32
CA ASP A 107 14.13 -18.47 24.75
C ASP A 107 15.27 -17.69 24.02
N TYR A 108 14.93 -16.75 23.13
CA TYR A 108 15.85 -15.96 22.29
C TYR A 108 15.53 -14.45 22.23
N VAL A 109 14.25 -14.07 22.39
CA VAL A 109 13.78 -12.67 22.32
C VAL A 109 13.24 -12.23 23.68
N PRO A 110 13.68 -11.09 24.24
CA PRO A 110 13.16 -10.56 25.51
C PRO A 110 11.74 -10.00 25.36
N GLU A 111 11.01 -9.89 26.48
CA GLU A 111 9.70 -9.22 26.48
C GLU A 111 9.84 -7.72 26.19
N THR A 112 8.96 -7.20 25.33
CA THR A 112 8.89 -5.81 24.89
C THR A 112 7.51 -5.20 25.19
N ALA A 113 7.46 -3.87 25.28
CA ALA A 113 6.20 -3.14 25.30
C ALA A 113 5.38 -3.43 24.02
N GLU A 114 4.06 -3.23 24.11
CA GLU A 114 3.19 -3.31 22.94
C GLU A 114 3.47 -2.09 22.04
N PRO A 115 3.84 -2.29 20.75
CA PRO A 115 4.11 -1.18 19.85
C PRO A 115 2.83 -0.41 19.54
N PRO A 116 2.93 0.89 19.17
CA PRO A 116 1.75 1.68 18.80
C PRO A 116 1.02 1.02 17.60
N PRO A 117 -0.32 1.10 17.55
CA PRO A 117 -1.08 0.51 16.45
C PRO A 117 -0.81 1.27 15.14
N LEU A 118 -0.70 0.53 14.03
CA LEU A 118 -0.45 1.06 12.68
C LEU A 118 -1.43 2.16 12.24
N TYR A 119 -2.64 2.14 12.79
CA TYR A 119 -3.68 3.13 12.54
C TYR A 119 -4.30 3.52 13.89
N PRO A 120 -4.67 4.80 14.09
CA PRO A 120 -5.49 5.18 15.24
C PRO A 120 -6.80 4.37 15.22
N PRO A 121 -7.34 3.96 16.38
CA PRO A 121 -8.57 3.19 16.42
C PRO A 121 -9.71 3.99 15.80
N ALA A 122 -10.43 3.39 14.85
CA ALA A 122 -11.60 4.01 14.24
C ALA A 122 -12.60 4.46 15.34
N PRO A 123 -13.19 5.66 15.23
CA PRO A 123 -14.10 6.18 16.25
C PRO A 123 -15.23 5.19 16.49
N SER A 124 -15.46 4.87 17.77
CA SER A 124 -16.31 3.73 18.15
C SER A 124 -17.73 3.89 17.61
N PRO A 125 -18.37 2.81 17.10
CA PRO A 125 -19.75 2.88 16.60
C PRO A 125 -20.72 3.16 17.77
N GLY A 126 -21.02 4.45 17.96
CA GLY A 126 -21.66 5.00 19.16
C GLY A 126 -21.20 6.42 19.49
N ALA A 127 -19.98 6.80 19.10
CA ALA A 127 -19.50 8.18 19.09
C ALA A 127 -20.16 8.95 17.94
N ASN A 128 -21.38 9.46 18.18
CA ASN A 128 -22.07 10.34 17.23
C ASN A 128 -21.31 11.68 17.08
N PRO A 129 -20.78 12.05 15.89
CA PRO A 129 -20.00 13.27 15.72
C PRO A 129 -20.77 14.59 15.91
N ASN A 130 -22.09 14.53 16.10
CA ASN A 130 -22.98 15.70 16.18
C ASN A 130 -23.27 16.19 17.62
N ILE A 131 -22.47 15.83 18.62
CA ILE A 131 -22.63 16.31 19.99
C ILE A 131 -21.33 16.97 20.46
N ASN A 132 -21.43 18.25 20.85
CA ASN A 132 -20.37 19.13 21.35
C ASN A 132 -19.37 19.70 20.32
N LEU A 133 -19.88 20.30 19.25
CA LEU A 133 -19.24 21.46 18.60
C LEU A 133 -20.24 22.64 18.55
N PRO A 134 -19.88 23.85 19.04
CA PRO A 134 -20.71 25.03 18.85
C PRO A 134 -20.65 25.49 17.38
N PRO A 135 -21.77 25.92 16.78
CA PRO A 135 -21.81 26.33 15.38
C PRO A 135 -21.26 27.76 15.20
N ASN A 136 -19.93 27.89 15.24
CA ASN A 136 -19.09 28.90 14.56
C ASN A 136 -17.64 28.78 15.05
N ALA A 137 -16.78 28.06 14.32
CA ALA A 137 -15.39 27.79 14.75
C ALA A 137 -14.36 27.68 13.60
N TYR A 138 -14.64 28.24 12.42
CA TYR A 138 -13.70 28.26 11.28
C TYR A 138 -13.78 29.56 10.46
N PHE A 139 -13.35 30.69 11.05
CA PHE A 139 -12.82 31.86 10.31
C PHE A 139 -11.98 32.74 11.25
N PRO A 140 -10.64 32.79 11.11
CA PRO A 140 -9.82 33.85 11.68
C PRO A 140 -9.74 35.03 10.71
N THR A 141 -10.82 35.79 10.55
CA THR A 141 -10.78 37.07 9.83
C THR A 141 -9.91 38.06 10.60
N SER A 142 -8.93 38.66 9.92
CA SER A 142 -8.08 39.72 10.46
C SER A 142 -8.90 40.96 10.85
N ALA A 143 -8.42 41.69 11.86
CA ALA A 143 -9.14 42.78 12.49
C ALA A 143 -9.43 43.98 11.56
N GLU A 144 -10.62 44.56 11.72
CA GLU A 144 -11.00 45.91 11.27
C GLU A 144 -11.73 46.66 12.40
N PRO A 145 -11.83 48.01 12.35
CA PRO A 145 -11.94 48.84 13.56
C PRO A 145 -13.37 49.09 14.09
N LYS A 146 -13.42 49.75 15.25
CA LYS A 146 -14.65 50.12 15.96
C LYS A 146 -15.32 51.37 15.37
N GLU A 147 -16.66 51.38 15.34
CA GLU A 147 -17.49 52.58 15.58
C GLU A 147 -18.65 52.22 16.54
N GLU A 148 -19.31 53.23 17.11
CA GLU A 148 -20.30 53.09 18.20
C GLU A 148 -21.77 53.22 17.73
N PRO A 149 -22.77 52.79 18.54
CA PRO A 149 -24.08 52.39 18.04
C PRO A 149 -25.13 53.52 17.97
N SER A 150 -26.19 53.27 17.21
CA SER A 150 -27.49 53.96 17.33
C SER A 150 -28.65 52.95 17.41
N GLU A 151 -29.84 53.40 17.84
CA GLU A 151 -30.80 52.55 18.55
C GLU A 151 -31.97 51.97 17.72
N ARG A 152 -32.71 51.09 18.41
CA ARG A 152 -33.85 50.27 17.96
C ARG A 152 -35.06 51.09 17.50
N ILE A 153 -35.85 50.50 16.60
CA ILE A 153 -37.33 50.36 16.59
C ILE A 153 -37.66 49.50 15.35
N GLY A 154 -38.63 48.57 15.31
CA GLY A 154 -39.59 48.10 16.32
C GLY A 154 -40.98 47.88 15.69
N GLY A 155 -41.33 46.64 15.31
CA GLY A 155 -42.63 46.31 14.69
C GLY A 155 -42.90 44.79 14.60
N PRO A 156 -44.16 44.33 14.67
CA PRO A 156 -44.51 42.91 14.84
C PRO A 156 -44.73 42.12 13.53
N SER A 157 -44.81 40.79 13.63
CA SER A 157 -44.94 39.84 12.53
C SER A 157 -46.35 39.70 11.95
N TYR A 158 -46.41 39.37 10.66
CA TYR A 158 -47.62 39.15 9.87
C TYR A 158 -48.10 37.69 9.99
N GLU A 159 -48.71 37.33 11.13
CA GLU A 159 -49.31 36.00 11.34
C GLU A 159 -50.83 36.10 11.64
N GLN A 160 -51.49 37.04 10.95
CA GLN A 160 -52.92 37.31 11.12
C GLN A 160 -53.71 37.38 9.79
N GLN A 161 -53.11 36.98 8.66
CA GLN A 161 -53.83 36.86 7.40
C GLN A 161 -53.64 35.49 6.75
N GLN A 162 -54.77 34.95 6.29
CA GLN A 162 -54.89 33.87 5.31
C GLN A 162 -54.59 32.44 5.80
N GLN A 163 -55.44 31.97 6.73
CA GLN A 163 -56.21 30.76 6.43
C GLN A 163 -57.09 31.00 5.18
N GLN A 164 -56.47 31.09 4.00
CA GLN A 164 -57.14 31.17 2.69
C GLN A 164 -56.12 30.83 1.59
N HIS A 165 -56.37 29.73 0.88
CA HIS A 165 -55.70 29.29 -0.36
C HIS A 165 -54.22 28.85 -0.33
N GLN A 166 -54.03 27.54 -0.10
CA GLN A 166 -53.38 26.57 -1.01
C GLN A 166 -51.86 26.67 -1.34
N ASN A 167 -51.22 25.49 -1.27
CA ASN A 167 -49.91 25.07 -1.82
C ASN A 167 -48.63 25.45 -1.03
N GLY A 168 -47.74 24.47 -0.80
CA GLY A 168 -46.35 24.68 -0.36
C GLY A 168 -45.91 23.87 0.87
N THR A 169 -45.10 22.82 0.69
CA THR A 169 -44.57 21.92 1.74
C THR A 169 -43.45 22.51 2.62
N ALA A 170 -43.35 22.05 3.87
CA ALA A 170 -42.30 22.37 4.88
C ALA A 170 -41.35 21.14 5.10
N PRO A 171 -40.58 20.96 6.22
CA PRO A 171 -40.01 21.86 7.27
C PRO A 171 -38.43 21.68 7.37
N LEU A 172 -37.60 22.25 8.26
CA LEU A 172 -37.47 22.19 9.75
C LEU A 172 -36.33 23.14 10.28
N PRO A 173 -36.22 23.42 11.60
CA PRO A 173 -35.17 24.27 12.20
C PRO A 173 -34.12 23.56 13.11
N ARG A 174 -33.13 24.31 13.61
CA ARG A 174 -32.24 24.03 14.78
C ARG A 174 -31.99 25.35 15.57
N LEU A 175 -31.73 25.31 16.89
CA LEU A 175 -30.44 25.71 17.55
C LEU A 175 -30.49 25.83 19.11
N SER A 176 -29.30 26.11 19.72
CA SER A 176 -29.01 26.70 21.07
C SER A 176 -29.07 25.75 22.30
N THR A 177 -28.35 25.92 23.44
CA THR A 177 -27.51 26.95 24.14
C THR A 177 -26.39 26.25 24.99
N THR A 178 -25.31 26.78 25.61
CA THR A 178 -24.42 28.00 25.61
C THR A 178 -22.98 27.52 26.04
N THR A 179 -22.01 28.10 26.81
CA THR A 179 -21.81 29.29 27.70
C THR A 179 -20.27 29.53 27.97
N ASP A 180 -19.87 30.53 28.77
CA ASP A 180 -18.48 31.02 29.10
C ASP A 180 -18.36 31.28 30.67
N PRO A 181 -17.36 31.94 31.36
CA PRO A 181 -16.14 32.68 30.94
C PRO A 181 -14.83 32.69 31.81
N ALA A 182 -13.71 33.10 31.16
CA ALA A 182 -12.57 33.97 31.60
C ALA A 182 -11.69 33.77 32.89
N ARG A 183 -10.36 34.15 32.83
CA ARG A 183 -9.69 35.28 33.60
C ARG A 183 -8.11 35.30 33.75
N MET A 184 -7.46 36.35 33.21
CA MET A 184 -6.25 37.20 33.60
C MET A 184 -4.85 36.74 34.18
N SER A 185 -3.76 37.33 33.61
CA SER A 185 -2.52 38.01 34.18
C SER A 185 -1.28 37.34 34.90
N VAL A 186 -0.09 37.18 34.23
CA VAL A 186 1.15 38.06 34.13
C VAL A 186 1.73 38.77 35.41
N PRO A 187 3.07 39.09 35.70
CA PRO A 187 4.40 39.06 34.96
C PRO A 187 5.75 38.64 35.74
N ALA A 188 6.95 38.82 35.11
CA ALA A 188 8.33 39.21 35.63
C ALA A 188 9.24 38.26 36.51
N SER A 189 10.61 38.33 36.61
CA SER A 189 11.73 38.96 35.84
C SER A 189 13.22 38.56 36.25
N SER A 190 14.10 38.23 35.27
CA SER A 190 15.55 38.60 35.04
C SER A 190 16.76 38.43 36.02
N GLN A 191 17.95 38.13 35.44
CA GLN A 191 19.39 38.27 35.89
C GLN A 191 19.97 37.22 36.89
N THR A 192 21.29 36.93 37.03
CA THR A 192 22.59 37.58 36.65
C THR A 192 23.66 36.63 36.01
N ALA A 193 24.87 37.13 35.70
CA ALA A 193 26.07 36.42 35.15
C ALA A 193 26.97 35.79 36.28
N ARG A 194 28.19 35.23 36.08
CA ARG A 194 29.28 35.48 35.10
C ARG A 194 30.40 34.39 35.07
N ASP A 195 31.21 34.40 33.99
CA ASP A 195 32.60 33.85 33.84
C ASP A 195 32.83 32.31 33.74
N SER A 196 33.89 31.77 33.09
CA SER A 196 34.73 32.22 31.94
C SER A 196 35.69 31.11 31.38
N ILE A 197 36.15 31.29 30.12
CA ILE A 197 37.47 30.97 29.47
C ILE A 197 38.22 29.66 29.91
N ALA A 198 38.44 28.56 29.13
CA ALA A 198 38.92 28.29 27.73
C ALA A 198 40.48 28.37 27.54
N PRO A 199 41.14 27.85 26.46
CA PRO A 199 40.81 26.85 25.41
C PRO A 199 41.98 25.82 25.10
N HIS A 200 41.93 25.07 23.97
CA HIS A 200 43.05 24.40 23.22
C HIS A 200 43.75 23.14 23.86
N ASP A 201 44.45 22.23 23.16
CA ASP A 201 44.44 21.72 21.75
C ASP A 201 45.16 20.32 21.66
N GLU A 202 45.37 19.77 20.46
CA GLU A 202 46.06 18.49 20.18
C GLU A 202 47.54 18.39 20.63
N THR A 203 48.02 17.20 21.05
CA THR A 203 48.89 16.30 20.24
C THR A 203 49.69 15.22 21.02
N LYS A 204 49.94 14.08 20.34
CA LYS A 204 51.17 13.23 20.33
C LYS A 204 51.69 12.48 21.59
N LYS A 205 51.51 11.15 21.49
CA LYS A 205 52.57 10.08 21.42
C LYS A 205 53.37 9.63 22.66
N LEU A 206 53.52 8.29 22.71
CA LEU A 206 54.55 7.46 23.39
C LEU A 206 54.60 7.52 24.94
N SER A 207 55.01 6.48 25.68
CA SER A 207 54.96 5.01 25.51
C SER A 207 55.66 4.35 26.72
N MET A 208 55.13 3.19 27.20
CA MET A 208 55.86 1.96 27.60
C MET A 208 55.29 1.25 28.85
N VAL A 209 54.86 0.01 28.63
CA VAL A 209 55.16 -1.22 29.40
C VAL A 209 55.04 -1.22 30.94
N SER A 210 54.08 -2.01 31.43
CA SER A 210 54.39 -3.15 32.32
C SER A 210 53.23 -4.17 32.34
N ASP A 211 53.55 -5.45 32.51
CA ASP A 211 52.64 -6.58 32.33
C ASP A 211 51.70 -6.83 33.51
N THR A 212 50.52 -7.39 33.22
CA THR A 212 50.06 -8.64 33.87
C THR A 212 48.94 -9.31 33.06
N THR A 213 49.07 -10.62 32.81
CA THR A 213 48.11 -11.43 32.03
C THR A 213 46.90 -11.86 32.87
N PRO A 214 45.73 -12.14 32.26
CA PRO A 214 45.41 -13.56 32.03
C PRO A 214 44.55 -13.91 30.79
N MET A 215 44.97 -14.98 30.10
CA MET A 215 44.18 -15.93 29.29
C MET A 215 43.47 -15.44 27.99
N PRO A 216 43.29 -16.33 26.98
CA PRO A 216 43.05 -15.89 25.60
C PRO A 216 41.56 -15.78 25.22
N SER A 217 41.24 -14.73 24.46
CA SER A 217 40.03 -14.66 23.62
C SER A 217 40.25 -15.39 22.29
N PRO A 218 39.20 -15.93 21.63
CA PRO A 218 39.33 -16.56 20.32
C PRO A 218 39.59 -15.50 19.23
N THR A 219 40.78 -15.52 18.64
CA THR A 219 41.19 -14.58 17.59
C THR A 219 40.38 -14.77 16.30
N ILE A 220 39.70 -13.72 15.85
CA ILE A 220 39.13 -13.64 14.50
C ILE A 220 40.28 -13.37 13.50
N PRO A 221 40.51 -14.20 12.47
CA PRO A 221 41.50 -13.92 11.44
C PRO A 221 41.02 -12.77 10.54
N LEU A 222 41.58 -11.58 10.74
CA LEU A 222 41.26 -10.39 9.94
C LEU A 222 42.08 -10.39 8.64
N SER A 223 41.80 -11.38 7.79
CA SER A 223 42.32 -11.50 6.42
C SER A 223 41.15 -11.45 5.44
N LEU A 224 40.85 -10.26 4.92
CA LEU A 224 39.91 -10.10 3.82
C LEU A 224 40.39 -10.93 2.61
N PRO A 225 39.57 -11.82 2.05
CA PRO A 225 39.84 -12.37 0.73
C PRO A 225 39.85 -11.24 -0.29
N SER A 226 40.83 -11.21 -1.19
CA SER A 226 40.73 -10.43 -2.42
C SER A 226 39.43 -10.81 -3.15
N PRO A 227 38.76 -9.88 -3.86
CA PRO A 227 37.48 -10.16 -4.51
C PRO A 227 37.68 -11.17 -5.64
N THR A 228 37.44 -12.45 -5.34
CA THR A 228 37.09 -13.45 -6.34
C THR A 228 35.85 -12.97 -7.07
N GLU A 229 35.86 -13.05 -8.40
CA GLU A 229 34.73 -12.65 -9.23
C GLU A 229 33.42 -13.28 -8.73
N PRO A 230 32.30 -12.53 -8.68
CA PRO A 230 31.04 -13.09 -8.23
C PRO A 230 30.61 -14.20 -9.18
N SER A 231 30.71 -15.46 -8.71
CA SER A 231 30.13 -16.62 -9.39
C SER A 231 28.70 -16.28 -9.76
N SER A 232 28.32 -16.48 -11.02
CA SER A 232 27.14 -15.85 -11.64
C SER A 232 25.82 -16.22 -10.99
N ILE A 233 25.48 -15.51 -9.90
CA ILE A 233 24.11 -15.32 -9.44
C ILE A 233 23.37 -14.74 -10.63
N ALA A 234 22.45 -15.51 -11.19
CA ALA A 234 21.62 -15.04 -12.29
C ALA A 234 20.90 -13.78 -11.81
N SER A 235 21.19 -12.64 -12.45
CA SER A 235 20.51 -11.37 -12.19
C SER A 235 19.00 -11.62 -12.16
N PRO A 236 18.25 -11.11 -11.17
CA PRO A 236 16.83 -11.37 -11.07
C PRO A 236 16.18 -10.99 -12.39
N THR A 237 15.65 -11.97 -13.11
CA THR A 237 15.19 -11.78 -14.48
C THR A 237 14.12 -10.70 -14.47
N LEU A 238 14.44 -9.53 -15.03
CA LEU A 238 13.47 -8.46 -15.22
C LEU A 238 12.23 -9.06 -15.89
N PRO A 239 11.01 -8.71 -15.44
CA PRO A 239 9.80 -9.27 -16.02
C PRO A 239 9.85 -9.09 -17.54
N PRO A 240 9.61 -10.17 -18.32
CA PRO A 240 9.85 -10.15 -19.77
C PRO A 240 9.12 -8.97 -20.39
N ALA A 241 9.88 -8.13 -21.11
CA ALA A 241 9.58 -6.74 -21.43
C ALA A 241 8.08 -6.48 -21.50
N SER A 242 7.58 -5.75 -20.49
CA SER A 242 6.15 -5.66 -20.16
C SER A 242 5.31 -5.50 -21.42
N VAL A 243 4.43 -6.48 -21.69
CA VAL A 243 3.50 -6.43 -22.83
C VAL A 243 2.87 -5.04 -22.83
N PRO A 244 3.06 -4.25 -23.90
CA PRO A 244 2.73 -2.83 -23.86
C PRO A 244 1.26 -2.68 -23.45
N PRO A 245 0.94 -1.71 -22.56
CA PRO A 245 -0.41 -1.57 -22.04
C PRO A 245 -1.38 -1.50 -23.22
N PRO A 246 -2.45 -2.32 -23.21
CA PRO A 246 -3.30 -2.47 -24.39
C PRO A 246 -3.87 -1.11 -24.77
N GLY A 247 -3.46 -0.59 -25.93
CA GLY A 247 -4.02 0.62 -26.50
C GLY A 247 -5.52 0.49 -26.70
N PHE A 248 -6.22 1.62 -26.83
CA PHE A 248 -7.68 1.66 -26.84
C PHE A 248 -8.29 0.58 -27.76
N PRO A 249 -9.28 -0.18 -27.25
CA PRO A 249 -9.77 -1.38 -27.92
C PRO A 249 -10.37 -1.06 -29.29
N ARG A 250 -9.74 -1.58 -30.33
CA ARG A 250 -10.08 -1.35 -31.75
C ARG A 250 -11.32 -2.11 -32.18
N SER A 251 -11.87 -2.95 -31.30
CA SER A 251 -13.09 -3.72 -31.51
C SER A 251 -13.90 -3.88 -30.22
N LYS A 252 -15.22 -4.09 -30.35
CA LYS A 252 -16.10 -4.47 -29.22
C LYS A 252 -15.64 -5.75 -28.50
N ARG A 253 -14.88 -6.60 -29.20
CA ARG A 253 -14.27 -7.81 -28.62
C ARG A 253 -13.10 -7.45 -27.71
N GLU A 254 -12.15 -6.64 -28.18
CA GLU A 254 -11.04 -6.14 -27.35
C GLU A 254 -11.55 -5.34 -26.15
N ALA A 255 -12.62 -4.55 -26.31
CA ALA A 255 -13.22 -3.80 -25.21
C ALA A 255 -13.73 -4.74 -24.10
N LYS A 256 -14.41 -5.82 -24.49
CA LYS A 256 -14.90 -6.86 -23.57
C LYS A 256 -13.77 -7.71 -22.98
N GLU A 257 -12.67 -7.92 -23.71
CA GLU A 257 -11.47 -8.58 -23.19
C GLU A 257 -10.71 -7.68 -22.20
N MET A 258 -10.70 -6.36 -22.39
CA MET A 258 -10.11 -5.37 -21.48
C MET A 258 -10.96 -5.14 -20.23
N GLU A 259 -12.28 -5.01 -20.37
CA GLU A 259 -13.26 -4.97 -19.26
C GLU A 259 -13.09 -6.20 -18.35
N ARG A 260 -13.02 -7.39 -18.96
CA ARG A 260 -12.67 -8.64 -18.26
C ARG A 260 -11.33 -8.54 -17.54
N ALA A 261 -10.27 -8.03 -18.17
CA ALA A 261 -8.95 -7.91 -17.54
C ALA A 261 -8.96 -6.99 -16.31
N ILE A 262 -9.68 -5.86 -16.34
CA ILE A 262 -9.81 -4.92 -15.20
C ILE A 262 -10.49 -5.59 -13.99
N HIS A 263 -11.48 -6.45 -14.24
CA HIS A 263 -12.17 -7.23 -13.21
C HIS A 263 -11.41 -8.50 -12.76
N ILE A 264 -10.36 -8.94 -13.48
CA ILE A 264 -9.55 -10.14 -13.18
C ILE A 264 -8.08 -9.75 -12.93
N ALA A 265 -7.84 -8.81 -12.01
CA ALA A 265 -6.50 -8.50 -11.52
C ALA A 265 -6.19 -9.31 -10.24
N ARG A 266 -5.03 -9.96 -10.18
CA ARG A 266 -4.47 -10.46 -8.91
C ARG A 266 -4.21 -9.25 -8.01
N ARG A 267 -4.84 -9.24 -6.83
CA ARG A 267 -4.66 -8.18 -5.82
C ARG A 267 -4.15 -8.82 -4.52
N PRO A 268 -2.83 -8.82 -4.28
CA PRO A 268 -2.30 -9.19 -2.98
C PRO A 268 -2.77 -8.21 -1.91
N PRO A 269 -2.95 -8.64 -0.64
CA PRO A 269 -3.28 -7.72 0.43
C PRO A 269 -2.06 -6.85 0.78
N PRO A 270 -2.20 -5.52 0.95
CA PRO A 270 -1.09 -4.58 1.17
C PRO A 270 -0.60 -4.56 2.63
N ILE A 271 -0.65 -5.71 3.32
CA ILE A 271 -0.33 -5.81 4.74
C ILE A 271 1.21 -5.84 4.92
N PRO A 272 1.80 -4.98 5.75
CA PRO A 272 3.25 -4.95 5.99
C PRO A 272 3.66 -6.07 6.96
N PHE A 273 3.79 -7.30 6.45
CA PHE A 273 4.05 -8.50 7.25
C PHE A 273 5.37 -8.50 8.03
N LEU A 274 6.36 -7.70 7.64
CA LEU A 274 7.66 -7.61 8.31
C LEU A 274 7.71 -6.53 9.41
N ARG A 275 6.73 -5.62 9.48
CA ARG A 275 6.68 -4.60 10.55
C ARG A 275 6.43 -5.19 11.93
N GLU A 276 6.92 -4.50 12.96
CA GLU A 276 6.95 -5.00 14.35
C GLU A 276 5.54 -5.10 14.94
N GLU A 277 4.66 -4.17 14.59
CA GLU A 277 3.26 -4.10 15.02
C GLU A 277 2.47 -5.33 14.55
N GLN A 278 2.66 -5.74 13.29
CA GLN A 278 2.08 -6.99 12.76
C GLN A 278 2.75 -8.23 13.36
N ARG A 279 4.02 -8.11 13.72
CA ARG A 279 4.80 -9.14 14.40
C ARG A 279 4.67 -9.12 15.92
N TYR A 280 3.87 -8.28 16.57
CA TYR A 280 3.70 -8.38 18.03
C TYR A 280 2.87 -9.61 18.42
N CYS A 281 3.12 -10.13 19.62
CA CYS A 281 2.30 -11.19 20.22
C CYS A 281 1.93 -10.82 21.65
N THR A 282 0.75 -10.21 21.82
CA THR A 282 0.16 -9.79 23.11
C THR A 282 0.15 -10.88 24.20
N ARG A 283 0.15 -12.16 23.83
CA ARG A 283 0.19 -13.31 24.75
C ARG A 283 1.59 -13.66 25.27
N CYS A 284 2.62 -13.42 24.47
CA CYS A 284 4.01 -13.70 24.82
C CYS A 284 4.81 -12.42 25.09
N ARG A 285 4.20 -11.25 24.86
CA ARG A 285 4.77 -9.91 25.00
C ARG A 285 6.10 -9.72 24.28
N ILE A 286 6.24 -10.35 23.10
CA ILE A 286 7.42 -10.23 22.23
C ILE A 286 7.00 -9.80 20.83
N VAL A 287 7.89 -9.12 20.13
CA VAL A 287 7.91 -9.13 18.67
C VAL A 287 8.36 -10.54 18.22
N LYS A 288 7.51 -11.23 17.44
CA LYS A 288 7.79 -12.53 16.84
C LYS A 288 8.97 -12.39 15.87
N PRO A 289 10.02 -13.24 15.97
CA PRO A 289 10.94 -13.46 14.86
C PRO A 289 10.21 -13.82 13.57
N TYR A 290 10.87 -13.65 12.44
CA TYR A 290 10.30 -14.04 11.15
C TYR A 290 9.87 -15.52 11.16
N ARG A 291 8.71 -15.80 10.56
CA ARG A 291 8.06 -17.13 10.50
C ARG A 291 7.66 -17.73 11.86
N ALA A 292 7.79 -16.99 12.98
CA ALA A 292 7.38 -17.48 14.29
C ALA A 292 5.89 -17.20 14.57
N HIS A 293 5.17 -18.20 15.10
CA HIS A 293 3.74 -18.07 15.46
C HIS A 293 3.45 -18.59 16.87
N HIS A 294 2.43 -18.01 17.52
CA HIS A 294 1.96 -18.44 18.84
C HIS A 294 1.13 -19.72 18.75
N CYS A 295 1.67 -20.84 19.23
CA CYS A 295 0.91 -22.08 19.32
C CYS A 295 0.08 -22.12 20.60
N ARG A 296 -1.25 -22.14 20.46
CA ARG A 296 -2.20 -22.25 21.59
C ARG A 296 -1.96 -23.50 22.46
N ALA A 297 -1.61 -24.65 21.86
CA ALA A 297 -1.41 -25.89 22.62
C ALA A 297 -0.12 -25.86 23.45
N CYS A 298 1.00 -25.41 22.86
CA CYS A 298 2.28 -25.21 23.56
C CYS A 298 2.29 -23.96 24.47
N GLY A 299 1.35 -23.03 24.32
CA GLY A 299 1.24 -21.80 25.13
C GLY A 299 2.28 -20.72 24.82
N THR A 300 3.03 -20.84 23.73
CA THR A 300 4.20 -19.99 23.43
C THR A 300 4.35 -19.75 21.93
N CYS A 301 5.03 -18.66 21.57
CA CYS A 301 5.61 -18.51 20.24
C CYS A 301 6.69 -19.57 19.98
N ILE A 302 6.69 -20.13 18.78
CA ILE A 302 7.61 -21.15 18.28
C ILE A 302 8.30 -20.60 17.02
N LEU A 303 9.61 -20.81 16.91
CA LEU A 303 10.42 -20.42 15.76
C LEU A 303 10.08 -21.28 14.54
N ARG A 304 9.90 -20.65 13.37
CA ARG A 304 9.39 -21.28 12.13
C ARG A 304 8.26 -22.28 12.42
N TYR A 305 7.19 -21.81 13.05
CA TYR A 305 6.12 -22.69 13.52
C TYR A 305 5.39 -23.33 12.33
N ASP A 306 5.49 -24.65 12.24
CA ASP A 306 4.77 -25.41 11.22
C ASP A 306 3.38 -25.83 11.72
N HIS A 307 3.34 -26.71 12.72
CA HIS A 307 2.11 -27.17 13.35
C HIS A 307 2.34 -27.67 14.78
N HIS A 308 1.25 -28.01 15.47
CA HIS A 308 1.31 -28.77 16.72
C HIS A 308 1.02 -30.24 16.43
N CYS A 309 1.94 -31.14 16.76
CA CYS A 309 1.81 -32.56 16.45
C CYS A 309 1.54 -33.37 17.72
N PRO A 310 0.33 -33.94 17.88
CA PRO A 310 -0.01 -34.76 19.03
C PRO A 310 0.91 -35.98 19.19
N TRP A 311 1.32 -36.63 18.08
CA TRP A 311 2.11 -37.86 18.11
C TRP A 311 3.51 -37.69 18.73
N ILE A 312 4.13 -36.50 18.64
CA ILE A 312 5.39 -36.18 19.35
C ILE A 312 5.15 -35.43 20.69
N GLY A 313 3.89 -35.10 20.98
CA GLY A 313 3.50 -34.38 22.19
C GLY A 313 4.12 -32.98 22.33
N GLN A 314 4.38 -32.31 21.21
CA GLN A 314 4.89 -30.94 21.16
C GLN A 314 4.68 -30.29 19.78
N CYS A 315 5.11 -29.03 19.67
CA CYS A 315 5.13 -28.28 18.42
C CYS A 315 6.24 -28.79 17.47
N VAL A 316 6.03 -28.63 16.17
CA VAL A 316 7.06 -28.73 15.13
C VAL A 316 7.51 -27.31 14.76
N GLY A 317 8.81 -27.07 14.82
CA GLY A 317 9.45 -25.77 14.58
C GLY A 317 10.91 -25.92 14.16
N ALA A 318 11.59 -24.80 13.90
CA ALA A 318 12.90 -24.73 13.25
C ALA A 318 13.90 -25.80 13.74
N GLN A 319 14.02 -25.99 15.05
CA GLN A 319 15.05 -26.84 15.66
C GLN A 319 14.72 -28.35 15.63
N ASN A 320 13.44 -28.75 15.48
CA ASN A 320 13.04 -30.15 15.47
C ASN A 320 12.37 -30.63 14.17
N TYR A 321 12.10 -29.74 13.20
CA TYR A 321 11.42 -30.07 11.94
C TYR A 321 12.15 -31.16 11.15
N LYS A 322 13.48 -31.09 11.05
CA LYS A 322 14.32 -32.14 10.45
C LYS A 322 14.06 -33.53 11.07
N PHE A 323 14.11 -33.63 12.40
CA PHE A 323 13.90 -34.90 13.09
C PHE A 323 12.45 -35.40 13.01
N PHE A 324 11.48 -34.48 12.91
CA PHE A 324 10.10 -34.81 12.60
C PHE A 324 9.95 -35.42 11.20
N PHE A 325 10.67 -34.88 10.20
CA PHE A 325 10.71 -35.47 8.86
C PHE A 325 11.38 -36.86 8.87
N ASN A 326 12.57 -37.01 9.49
CA ASN A 326 13.22 -38.31 9.63
C ASN A 326 12.32 -39.34 10.34
N PHE A 327 11.53 -38.91 11.34
CA PHE A 327 10.57 -39.77 12.02
C PHE A 327 9.42 -40.21 11.09
N CYS A 328 8.85 -39.31 10.27
CA CYS A 328 7.82 -39.66 9.31
C CYS A 328 8.36 -40.63 8.23
N GLU A 329 9.56 -40.37 7.70
CA GLU A 329 10.24 -41.21 6.72
C GLU A 329 10.54 -42.61 7.26
N SER A 330 11.25 -42.71 8.38
CA SER A 330 11.60 -44.00 9.01
C SER A 330 10.36 -44.80 9.41
N THR A 331 9.30 -44.14 9.90
CA THR A 331 8.01 -44.81 10.18
C THR A 331 7.34 -45.29 8.90
N TRP A 332 7.37 -44.52 7.80
CA TRP A 332 6.82 -44.95 6.51
C TRP A 332 7.55 -46.19 5.98
N VAL A 333 8.88 -46.21 5.99
CA VAL A 333 9.67 -47.38 5.55
C VAL A 333 9.41 -48.59 6.46
N PHE A 334 9.43 -48.39 7.79
CA PHE A 334 9.18 -49.46 8.77
C PHE A 334 7.76 -50.05 8.64
N THR A 335 6.73 -49.22 8.48
CA THR A 335 5.33 -49.68 8.33
C THR A 335 5.08 -50.30 6.97
N THR A 336 5.67 -49.78 5.89
CA THR A 336 5.62 -50.41 4.56
C THR A 336 6.25 -51.80 4.59
N TYR A 337 7.43 -51.95 5.20
CA TYR A 337 8.10 -53.24 5.36
C TYR A 337 7.27 -54.23 6.20
N THR A 338 6.75 -53.77 7.35
CA THR A 338 5.91 -54.58 8.25
C THR A 338 4.62 -55.03 7.57
N PHE A 339 3.94 -54.13 6.84
CA PHE A 339 2.73 -54.46 6.10
C PHE A 339 3.02 -55.46 4.97
N ALA A 340 4.01 -55.18 4.13
CA ALA A 340 4.34 -56.02 2.98
C ALA A 340 4.76 -57.43 3.40
N THR A 341 5.62 -57.57 4.41
CA THR A 341 6.05 -58.89 4.90
C THR A 341 4.90 -59.68 5.50
N LEU A 342 4.13 -59.11 6.43
CA LEU A 342 3.01 -59.82 7.06
C LEU A 342 1.94 -60.22 6.04
N VAL A 343 1.57 -59.34 5.10
CA VAL A 343 0.58 -59.66 4.06
C VAL A 343 1.11 -60.72 3.10
N SER A 344 2.36 -60.63 2.62
CA SER A 344 2.91 -61.64 1.71
C SER A 344 3.02 -63.03 2.35
N PHE A 345 3.41 -63.10 3.63
CA PHE A 345 3.53 -64.38 4.34
C PHE A 345 2.16 -64.98 4.70
N VAL A 346 1.18 -64.17 5.12
CA VAL A 346 -0.20 -64.63 5.32
C VAL A 346 -0.85 -65.10 4.02
N ALA A 347 -0.71 -64.34 2.93
CA ALA A 347 -1.29 -64.67 1.63
C ALA A 347 -0.69 -65.93 0.96
N THR A 348 0.50 -66.36 1.39
CA THR A 348 1.18 -67.58 0.89
C THR A 348 0.96 -68.81 1.75
N HIS A 349 0.39 -68.68 2.95
CA HIS A 349 0.19 -69.76 3.93
C HIS A 349 -1.23 -69.76 4.51
N GLY A 350 -2.23 -69.40 3.70
CA GLY A 350 -3.62 -69.15 4.12
C GLY A 350 -4.39 -70.35 4.69
N ASP A 351 -3.85 -71.57 4.60
CA ASP A 351 -4.41 -72.79 5.19
C ASP A 351 -4.05 -72.97 6.69
N VAL A 352 -3.23 -72.07 7.26
CA VAL A 352 -2.79 -72.10 8.66
C VAL A 352 -3.63 -71.15 9.52
N ASP A 353 -3.95 -71.54 10.76
CA ASP A 353 -4.63 -70.68 11.72
C ASP A 353 -3.79 -69.44 12.08
N ILE A 354 -4.36 -68.23 11.90
CA ILE A 354 -3.63 -66.96 11.95
C ILE A 354 -3.86 -66.30 13.31
N ASP A 355 -2.78 -66.08 14.08
CA ASP A 355 -2.84 -65.32 15.33
C ASP A 355 -3.53 -63.95 15.10
N PRO A 356 -4.68 -63.65 15.76
CA PRO A 356 -5.40 -62.40 15.56
C PRO A 356 -4.57 -61.14 15.82
N GLN A 357 -3.49 -61.24 16.61
CA GLN A 357 -2.57 -60.12 16.84
C GLN A 357 -1.81 -59.73 15.56
N ILE A 358 -1.51 -60.69 14.68
CA ILE A 358 -0.89 -60.43 13.37
C ILE A 358 -1.85 -59.63 12.48
N ILE A 359 -3.14 -59.99 12.48
CA ILE A 359 -4.19 -59.26 11.74
C ILE A 359 -4.31 -57.81 12.24
N VAL A 360 -4.22 -57.58 13.55
CA VAL A 360 -4.19 -56.23 14.15
C VAL A 360 -2.96 -55.44 13.68
N ILE A 361 -1.77 -56.04 13.61
CA ILE A 361 -0.58 -55.36 13.10
C ILE A 361 -0.66 -55.10 11.59
N ILE A 362 -1.25 -55.99 10.78
CA ILE A 362 -1.53 -55.72 9.36
C ILE A 362 -2.42 -54.48 9.21
N ALA A 363 -3.51 -54.38 9.98
CA ALA A 363 -4.41 -53.22 9.94
C ALA A 363 -3.73 -51.92 10.40
N LEU A 364 -2.96 -51.96 11.50
CA LEU A 364 -2.23 -50.79 12.01
C LEU A 364 -1.10 -50.35 11.06
N SER A 365 -0.32 -51.29 10.54
CA SER A 365 0.76 -50.98 9.59
C SER A 365 0.22 -50.42 8.28
N ALA A 366 -0.90 -50.93 7.76
CA ALA A 366 -1.59 -50.33 6.61
C ALA A 366 -2.01 -48.87 6.86
N LEU A 367 -2.67 -48.61 8.00
CA LEU A 367 -3.13 -47.27 8.38
C LEU A 367 -1.96 -46.29 8.50
N PHE A 368 -0.93 -46.66 9.26
CA PHE A 368 0.24 -45.81 9.47
C PHE A 368 1.11 -45.67 8.22
N MET A 369 1.22 -46.69 7.36
CA MET A 369 1.87 -46.60 6.05
C MET A 369 1.23 -45.51 5.19
N CYS A 370 -0.09 -45.57 4.99
CA CYS A 370 -0.80 -44.56 4.19
C CYS A 370 -0.73 -43.16 4.81
N PHE A 371 -0.87 -43.05 6.15
CA PHE A 371 -0.79 -41.77 6.86
C PHE A 371 0.61 -41.15 6.77
N THR A 372 1.66 -41.92 7.04
CA THR A 372 3.04 -41.41 7.03
C THR A 372 3.56 -41.15 5.62
N ALA A 373 3.18 -41.95 4.62
CA ALA A 373 3.43 -41.64 3.20
C ALA A 373 2.84 -40.27 2.83
N ALA A 374 1.59 -40.00 3.20
CA ALA A 374 0.95 -38.70 2.94
C ALA A 374 1.66 -37.55 3.66
N MET A 375 2.11 -37.74 4.91
CA MET A 375 2.88 -36.75 5.65
C MET A 375 4.26 -36.49 5.02
N VAL A 376 5.00 -37.54 4.63
CA VAL A 376 6.29 -37.41 3.93
C VAL A 376 6.11 -36.64 2.62
N ILE A 377 5.14 -37.01 1.77
CA ILE A 377 4.88 -36.32 0.50
C ILE A 377 4.48 -34.85 0.74
N ALA A 378 3.65 -34.56 1.74
CA ALA A 378 3.23 -33.21 2.08
C ALA A 378 4.39 -32.33 2.58
N HIS A 379 5.19 -32.83 3.53
CA HIS A 379 6.32 -32.08 4.07
C HIS A 379 7.48 -31.97 3.08
N THR A 380 7.78 -32.99 2.27
CA THR A 380 8.73 -32.84 1.15
C THR A 380 8.30 -31.72 0.22
N ARG A 381 7.02 -31.62 -0.14
CA ARG A 381 6.52 -30.51 -0.97
C ARG A 381 6.61 -29.16 -0.26
N GLN A 382 6.29 -29.07 1.03
CA GLN A 382 6.38 -27.80 1.79
C GLN A 382 7.83 -27.32 1.89
N ILE A 383 8.74 -28.22 2.26
CA ILE A 383 10.18 -27.99 2.31
C ILE A 383 10.66 -27.50 0.93
N MET A 384 10.40 -28.25 -0.15
CA MET A 384 10.79 -27.89 -1.53
C MET A 384 10.09 -26.63 -2.10
N MET A 385 9.17 -26.00 -1.36
CA MET A 385 8.51 -24.73 -1.72
C MET A 385 8.87 -23.58 -0.76
N GLY A 386 9.76 -23.82 0.21
CA GLY A 386 10.10 -22.85 1.24
C GLY A 386 8.92 -22.46 2.12
N GLN A 387 7.96 -23.36 2.36
CA GLN A 387 6.72 -23.11 3.09
C GLN A 387 6.68 -23.80 4.46
N THR A 388 5.97 -23.19 5.41
CA THR A 388 5.36 -23.87 6.56
C THR A 388 3.90 -24.24 6.26
N THR A 389 3.31 -25.14 7.06
CA THR A 389 1.87 -25.44 7.03
C THR A 389 1.01 -24.19 7.23
N VAL A 390 1.43 -23.22 8.06
CA VAL A 390 0.70 -21.95 8.24
C VAL A 390 0.75 -21.08 6.98
N GLU A 391 1.93 -20.93 6.38
CA GLU A 391 2.11 -20.19 5.12
C GLU A 391 1.32 -20.83 3.98
N LEU A 392 1.31 -22.17 3.88
CA LEU A 392 0.49 -22.92 2.93
C LEU A 392 -1.02 -22.65 3.10
N MET A 393 -1.53 -22.55 4.33
CA MET A 393 -2.95 -22.21 4.56
C MET A 393 -3.29 -20.79 4.09
N TYR A 394 -2.38 -19.83 4.28
CA TYR A 394 -2.54 -18.47 3.77
C TYR A 394 -2.52 -18.43 2.23
N ILE A 395 -1.57 -19.13 1.59
CA ILE A 395 -1.45 -19.26 0.13
C ILE A 395 -2.68 -19.96 -0.47
N ARG A 396 -3.25 -20.97 0.19
CA ARG A 396 -4.53 -21.58 -0.21
C ARG A 396 -5.67 -20.56 -0.21
N GLY A 397 -5.78 -19.73 0.83
CA GLY A 397 -6.77 -18.65 0.89
C GLY A 397 -6.63 -17.61 -0.24
N MET A 398 -5.41 -17.35 -0.74
CA MET A 398 -5.20 -16.54 -1.95
C MET A 398 -5.71 -17.26 -3.20
N LYS A 399 -5.31 -18.53 -3.40
CA LYS A 399 -5.74 -19.37 -4.53
C LYS A 399 -7.25 -19.57 -4.59
N GLU A 400 -7.93 -19.65 -3.45
CA GLU A 400 -9.39 -19.75 -3.36
C GLU A 400 -10.08 -18.46 -3.82
N ARG A 401 -9.55 -17.27 -3.46
CA ARG A 401 -10.03 -15.98 -3.97
C ARG A 401 -9.83 -15.86 -5.48
N GLU A 402 -8.67 -16.28 -5.98
CA GLU A 402 -8.38 -16.35 -7.41
C GLU A 402 -9.33 -17.29 -8.16
N ASN A 403 -9.58 -18.49 -7.63
CA ASN A 403 -10.52 -19.44 -8.20
C ASN A 403 -11.96 -18.90 -8.22
N ALA A 404 -12.38 -18.19 -7.17
CA ALA A 404 -13.69 -17.54 -7.11
C ALA A 404 -13.82 -16.38 -8.11
N MET A 405 -12.76 -15.58 -8.29
CA MET A 405 -12.69 -14.53 -9.32
C MET A 405 -12.75 -15.12 -10.73
N MET A 406 -11.96 -16.17 -11.00
CA MET A 406 -11.99 -16.92 -12.25
C MET A 406 -13.38 -17.48 -12.57
N ALA A 407 -14.07 -18.05 -11.57
CA ALA A 407 -15.40 -18.64 -11.74
C ALA A 407 -16.51 -17.61 -12.00
N ARG A 408 -16.33 -16.34 -11.63
CA ARG A 408 -17.29 -15.25 -11.91
C ARG A 408 -17.23 -14.76 -13.36
N VAL A 409 -16.08 -14.86 -14.03
CA VAL A 409 -15.85 -14.20 -15.33
C VAL A 409 -15.60 -15.19 -16.48
N PHE A 410 -15.11 -16.39 -16.17
CA PHE A 410 -14.86 -17.46 -17.15
C PHE A 410 -15.76 -18.69 -16.89
N GLY A 411 -16.50 -19.10 -17.91
CA GLY A 411 -17.35 -20.29 -17.89
C GLY A 411 -16.60 -21.57 -17.54
N LEU A 412 -17.29 -22.61 -17.06
CA LEU A 412 -16.68 -23.86 -16.58
C LEU A 412 -15.63 -24.41 -17.56
N TRP A 413 -15.99 -24.49 -18.84
CA TRP A 413 -15.18 -25.06 -19.92
C TRP A 413 -14.08 -24.14 -20.49
N GLU A 414 -13.98 -22.87 -20.08
CA GLU A 414 -12.94 -21.92 -20.56
C GLU A 414 -11.56 -22.18 -19.89
N VAL A 415 -11.16 -23.44 -19.73
CA VAL A 415 -9.97 -23.89 -18.99
C VAL A 415 -8.69 -23.23 -19.52
N GLY A 416 -8.52 -23.16 -20.84
CA GLY A 416 -7.36 -22.52 -21.46
C GLY A 416 -7.28 -21.00 -21.25
N ALA A 417 -8.41 -20.32 -21.01
CA ALA A 417 -8.41 -18.89 -20.67
C ALA A 417 -8.05 -18.68 -19.18
N LYS A 418 -8.56 -19.53 -18.30
CA LYS A 418 -8.19 -19.59 -16.87
C LYS A 418 -6.70 -19.94 -16.66
N GLY A 419 -6.13 -20.77 -17.55
CA GLY A 419 -4.68 -21.01 -17.64
C GLY A 419 -3.94 -19.72 -17.95
N ARG A 420 -4.10 -19.18 -19.16
CA ARG A 420 -3.40 -17.97 -19.64
C ARG A 420 -3.49 -16.76 -18.71
N THR A 421 -4.58 -16.62 -17.95
CA THR A 421 -4.72 -15.51 -16.99
C THR A 421 -3.92 -15.75 -15.71
N ARG A 422 -3.81 -16.99 -15.22
CA ARG A 422 -2.84 -17.34 -14.17
C ARG A 422 -1.41 -17.22 -14.69
N ASP A 423 -1.12 -17.68 -15.91
CA ASP A 423 0.22 -17.58 -16.50
C ASP A 423 0.69 -16.10 -16.57
N ARG A 424 -0.22 -15.18 -16.93
CA ARG A 424 0.02 -13.73 -16.88
C ARG A 424 0.27 -13.23 -15.46
N TRP A 425 -0.59 -13.57 -14.51
CA TRP A 425 -0.42 -13.16 -13.11
C TRP A 425 0.86 -13.73 -12.48
N ASP A 426 1.25 -14.96 -12.82
CA ASP A 426 2.45 -15.62 -12.32
C ASP A 426 3.73 -15.07 -12.98
N ALA A 427 3.65 -14.47 -14.17
CA ALA A 427 4.75 -13.69 -14.75
C ALA A 427 4.89 -12.30 -14.09
N GLU A 428 3.77 -11.58 -13.94
CA GLU A 428 3.68 -10.24 -13.33
C GLU A 428 4.10 -10.27 -11.85
N TRP A 429 3.45 -11.12 -11.05
CA TRP A 429 3.61 -11.18 -9.60
C TRP A 429 4.60 -12.26 -9.17
N GLY A 430 4.64 -13.40 -9.85
CA GLY A 430 5.30 -14.63 -9.40
C GLY A 430 4.28 -15.72 -9.04
N SER A 431 4.66 -17.00 -9.14
CA SER A 431 3.73 -18.08 -8.77
C SER A 431 3.57 -18.15 -7.25
N LEU A 432 2.32 -18.21 -6.76
CA LEU A 432 1.99 -18.07 -5.33
C LEU A 432 2.65 -19.09 -4.40
N ASP A 433 3.12 -20.24 -4.92
CA ASP A 433 3.85 -21.22 -4.11
C ASP A 433 5.34 -20.87 -3.94
N ARG A 434 5.92 -20.05 -4.83
CA ARG A 434 7.36 -19.83 -5.00
C ARG A 434 7.69 -18.35 -5.12
N GLU A 435 7.74 -17.77 -6.32
CA GLU A 435 8.20 -16.39 -6.52
C GLU A 435 7.23 -15.36 -5.89
N GLY A 436 5.97 -15.77 -5.66
CA GLY A 436 4.97 -15.05 -4.88
C GLY A 436 4.88 -15.42 -3.39
N ASN A 437 5.84 -16.20 -2.85
CA ASN A 437 6.00 -16.49 -1.43
C ASN A 437 7.12 -15.60 -0.86
N LEU A 438 6.86 -14.91 0.25
CA LEU A 438 7.80 -14.00 0.92
C LEU A 438 9.10 -14.68 1.37
N TRP A 439 9.10 -16.00 1.57
CA TRP A 439 10.24 -16.76 2.10
C TRP A 439 10.96 -17.65 1.08
N TRP A 440 10.61 -17.55 -0.21
CA TRP A 440 11.20 -18.38 -1.26
C TRP A 440 12.57 -17.87 -1.71
N GLN A 441 13.59 -18.71 -1.54
CA GLN A 441 14.99 -18.42 -1.84
C GLN A 441 15.40 -18.83 -3.27
N GLY A 442 14.44 -18.92 -4.20
CA GLY A 442 14.68 -19.17 -5.62
C GLY A 442 14.87 -20.63 -6.05
N SER A 443 15.21 -21.55 -5.13
CA SER A 443 15.52 -22.95 -5.46
C SER A 443 15.01 -23.95 -4.43
N ALA A 444 14.25 -24.94 -4.89
CA ALA A 444 13.75 -26.07 -4.09
C ALA A 444 14.88 -26.87 -3.40
N TRP A 445 16.09 -26.86 -3.98
CA TRP A 445 17.26 -27.49 -3.38
C TRP A 445 17.81 -26.69 -2.19
N LYS A 446 17.83 -25.36 -2.29
CA LYS A 446 18.28 -24.47 -1.20
C LYS A 446 17.35 -24.55 0.01
N GLU A 447 16.04 -24.63 -0.23
CA GLU A 447 15.04 -24.87 0.83
C GLU A 447 15.14 -26.28 1.43
N TRP A 448 15.51 -27.29 0.63
CA TRP A 448 15.74 -28.65 1.14
C TRP A 448 16.96 -28.71 2.06
N THR A 449 18.09 -28.13 1.65
CA THR A 449 19.30 -28.09 2.49
C THR A 449 19.18 -27.14 3.68
N SER A 450 18.35 -26.09 3.63
CA SER A 450 18.09 -25.23 4.80
C SER A 450 17.38 -25.99 5.92
N VAL A 451 16.47 -26.92 5.59
CA VAL A 451 15.80 -27.77 6.58
C VAL A 451 16.64 -28.98 6.97
N MET A 452 17.13 -29.74 6.00
CA MET A 452 17.74 -31.05 6.23
C MET A 452 19.27 -31.00 6.46
N GLY A 453 19.90 -29.85 6.22
CA GLY A 453 21.36 -29.69 6.16
C GLY A 453 21.94 -30.18 4.83
N GLU A 454 23.26 -30.10 4.66
CA GLU A 454 23.92 -30.51 3.40
C GLU A 454 24.27 -32.01 3.34
N SER A 455 24.38 -32.68 4.50
CA SER A 455 24.79 -34.09 4.57
C SER A 455 23.63 -35.04 4.25
N TRP A 456 23.72 -35.75 3.12
CA TRP A 456 22.73 -36.76 2.71
C TRP A 456 22.47 -37.85 3.76
N ILE A 457 23.48 -38.23 4.54
CA ILE A 457 23.34 -39.19 5.66
C ILE A 457 22.37 -38.62 6.71
N GLY A 458 22.46 -37.31 6.96
CA GLY A 458 21.54 -36.59 7.84
C GLY A 458 20.15 -36.35 7.24
N TRP A 459 19.90 -36.62 5.96
CA TRP A 459 18.55 -36.55 5.38
C TRP A 459 17.72 -37.78 5.75
N ILE A 460 18.38 -38.93 5.89
CA ILE A 460 17.78 -40.23 6.24
C ILE A 460 17.83 -40.46 7.76
N PHE A 461 19.01 -40.27 8.35
CA PHE A 461 19.24 -40.55 9.77
C PHE A 461 19.11 -39.28 10.63
N PRO A 462 18.63 -39.39 11.89
CA PRO A 462 18.34 -38.26 12.77
C PRO A 462 19.60 -37.63 13.40
N ILE A 463 20.56 -37.22 12.56
CA ILE A 463 21.92 -36.79 12.94
C ILE A 463 22.18 -35.33 12.48
N GLY A 464 23.08 -34.64 13.19
CA GLY A 464 23.43 -33.24 12.94
C GLY A 464 22.38 -32.25 13.46
N ARG A 465 22.23 -31.12 12.77
CA ARG A 465 21.15 -30.13 12.90
C ARG A 465 20.55 -29.88 11.50
N GLY A 466 19.54 -29.00 11.41
CA GLY A 466 19.17 -28.34 10.15
C GLY A 466 20.16 -27.22 9.80
N GLY A 467 19.99 -26.57 8.65
CA GLY A 467 20.78 -25.41 8.25
C GLY A 467 20.31 -24.08 8.86
N GLU A 468 19.02 -23.96 9.17
CA GLU A 468 18.42 -22.76 9.78
C GLU A 468 18.52 -22.73 11.31
N ASP A 469 18.63 -21.51 11.87
CA ASP A 469 18.55 -21.25 13.31
C ASP A 469 17.11 -21.02 13.83
N GLY A 470 16.20 -20.59 12.93
CA GLY A 470 14.82 -20.22 13.24
C GLY A 470 14.60 -18.75 13.60
N LEU A 471 15.65 -17.91 13.54
CA LEU A 471 15.62 -16.49 13.90
C LEU A 471 15.80 -15.60 12.67
N HIS A 472 16.76 -15.94 11.80
CA HIS A 472 17.14 -15.13 10.65
C HIS A 472 16.55 -15.70 9.34
N TYR A 473 15.83 -14.87 8.60
CA TYR A 473 15.24 -15.21 7.32
C TYR A 473 15.38 -14.03 6.35
N GLU A 474 16.00 -14.26 5.21
CA GLU A 474 16.06 -13.31 4.09
C GLU A 474 14.68 -13.26 3.39
N PRO A 475 14.03 -12.08 3.27
CA PRO A 475 12.83 -11.95 2.46
C PRO A 475 13.14 -12.07 0.96
N ASN A 476 12.20 -12.60 0.20
CA ASN A 476 12.23 -12.66 -1.26
C ASN A 476 12.30 -11.22 -1.85
N PRO A 477 13.29 -10.89 -2.70
CA PRO A 477 13.52 -9.52 -3.20
C PRO A 477 12.46 -9.01 -4.19
N ARG A 478 11.39 -9.76 -4.48
CA ARG A 478 10.18 -9.26 -5.16
C ARG A 478 9.24 -8.47 -4.23
N PHE A 479 9.52 -8.43 -2.93
CA PHE A 479 8.74 -7.72 -1.91
C PHE A 479 9.46 -6.44 -1.46
N ASP A 480 8.71 -5.48 -0.92
CA ASP A 480 9.28 -4.28 -0.28
C ASP A 480 9.89 -4.60 1.11
N PRO A 481 10.64 -3.67 1.75
CA PRO A 481 11.23 -3.89 3.07
C PRO A 481 10.20 -4.18 4.18
N GLU A 482 8.95 -3.80 3.98
CA GLU A 482 7.82 -4.11 4.85
C GLU A 482 7.18 -5.50 4.59
N GLY A 483 7.57 -6.19 3.53
CA GLY A 483 6.98 -7.47 3.10
C GLY A 483 5.64 -7.33 2.37
N ARG A 484 5.31 -6.13 1.86
CA ARG A 484 4.20 -5.93 0.92
C ARG A 484 4.66 -6.34 -0.48
N TRP A 485 3.68 -6.60 -1.33
CA TRP A 485 3.91 -6.75 -2.77
C TRP A 485 3.97 -5.36 -3.40
N PRO A 486 4.97 -5.01 -4.23
CA PRO A 486 5.02 -3.71 -4.90
C PRO A 486 3.87 -3.61 -5.92
N PHE A 487 2.97 -2.62 -5.73
CA PHE A 487 1.79 -2.45 -6.57
C PHE A 487 1.69 -1.03 -7.16
N LEU A 488 1.11 -0.94 -8.36
CA LEU A 488 0.79 0.31 -9.03
C LEU A 488 -0.72 0.56 -8.97
N SER A 489 -1.15 1.64 -8.32
CA SER A 489 -2.56 2.04 -8.24
C SER A 489 -2.90 3.11 -9.26
N PHE A 490 -3.88 2.82 -10.13
CA PHE A 490 -4.48 3.79 -11.03
C PHE A 490 -5.79 4.33 -10.46
N LEU A 491 -5.84 5.63 -10.16
CA LEU A 491 -7.05 6.35 -9.76
C LEU A 491 -7.65 7.07 -10.97
N ARG A 492 -8.46 6.37 -11.78
CA ARG A 492 -9.29 7.01 -12.81
C ARG A 492 -10.51 7.63 -12.12
N TRP A 493 -10.72 8.93 -12.32
CA TRP A 493 -11.89 9.66 -11.84
C TRP A 493 -12.88 10.02 -12.95
N HIS A 494 -14.14 10.17 -12.56
CA HIS A 494 -15.26 10.57 -13.42
C HIS A 494 -16.07 11.61 -12.64
N GLU A 495 -16.08 12.85 -13.15
CA GLU A 495 -16.92 14.00 -12.75
C GLU A 495 -16.92 14.45 -11.26
N THR A 496 -16.66 15.76 -11.06
CA THR A 496 -16.91 16.52 -9.81
C THR A 496 -16.36 15.92 -8.51
N TRP A 497 -15.07 16.17 -8.24
CA TRP A 497 -14.54 16.14 -6.87
C TRP A 497 -15.03 17.37 -6.08
N PRO A 498 -15.44 17.23 -4.80
CA PRO A 498 -15.34 18.34 -3.86
C PRO A 498 -13.86 18.71 -3.65
N TRP A 499 -13.55 20.00 -3.64
CA TRP A 499 -12.19 20.52 -3.40
C TRP A 499 -11.99 20.75 -1.89
N PRO A 500 -10.79 20.55 -1.32
CA PRO A 500 -9.53 20.14 -1.92
C PRO A 500 -9.13 18.66 -1.68
N LEU A 501 -8.06 18.21 -2.35
CA LEU A 501 -7.31 16.99 -2.04
C LEU A 501 -6.37 17.24 -0.84
N ASP A 502 -6.89 17.03 0.36
CA ASP A 502 -6.21 17.30 1.63
C ASP A 502 -5.49 16.09 2.25
N GLU A 503 -4.89 16.30 3.43
CA GLU A 503 -4.26 15.26 4.26
C GLU A 503 -5.23 14.12 4.63
N GLY A 504 -6.51 14.41 4.88
CA GLY A 504 -7.50 13.39 5.26
C GLY A 504 -7.82 12.42 4.11
N LEU A 505 -7.76 12.90 2.87
CA LEU A 505 -7.96 12.10 1.66
C LEU A 505 -6.68 11.45 1.14
N VAL A 506 -5.55 12.16 1.18
CA VAL A 506 -4.29 11.71 0.55
C VAL A 506 -3.38 10.96 1.51
N GLY A 507 -3.43 11.26 2.83
CA GLY A 507 -2.65 10.56 3.86
C GLY A 507 -2.82 9.03 3.85
N PRO A 508 -4.04 8.48 3.74
CA PRO A 508 -4.24 7.03 3.61
C PRO A 508 -3.53 6.40 2.41
N LEU A 509 -3.19 7.15 1.36
CA LEU A 509 -2.37 6.68 0.23
C LEU A 509 -0.87 6.77 0.56
N VAL A 510 -0.43 7.83 1.26
CA VAL A 510 0.94 7.95 1.78
C VAL A 510 1.28 6.78 2.72
N ASP A 511 0.36 6.41 3.61
CA ASP A 511 0.48 5.25 4.52
C ASP A 511 0.64 3.90 3.79
N THR A 512 0.14 3.80 2.55
CA THR A 512 0.37 2.59 1.72
C THR A 512 1.82 2.45 1.24
N GLY A 513 2.65 3.49 1.39
CA GLY A 513 4.02 3.55 0.87
C GLY A 513 4.14 4.31 -0.47
N CYS A 514 3.13 5.09 -0.86
CA CYS A 514 3.15 5.86 -2.10
C CYS A 514 4.36 6.81 -2.16
N LYS A 515 5.02 6.89 -3.33
CA LYS A 515 6.18 7.78 -3.58
C LYS A 515 6.03 8.73 -4.78
N LEU A 516 5.03 8.50 -5.63
CA LEU A 516 4.70 9.36 -6.76
C LEU A 516 3.18 9.41 -6.94
N ILE A 517 2.64 10.62 -7.02
CA ILE A 517 1.30 10.91 -7.54
C ILE A 517 1.49 11.67 -8.86
N SER A 518 0.85 11.22 -9.94
CA SER A 518 0.95 11.85 -11.27
C SER A 518 -0.45 12.15 -11.79
N SER A 519 -0.71 13.40 -12.16
CA SER A 519 -2.07 13.90 -12.46
C SER A 519 -2.16 14.59 -13.83
N GLY A 520 -3.31 14.44 -14.49
CA GLY A 520 -3.64 15.15 -15.73
C GLY A 520 -4.05 16.59 -15.47
N GLY A 521 -3.52 17.52 -16.27
CA GLY A 521 -3.62 18.97 -16.10
C GLY A 521 -2.31 19.61 -15.63
N ALA A 522 -2.17 20.92 -15.83
CA ALA A 522 -1.01 21.70 -15.39
C ALA A 522 -1.18 22.31 -13.99
N GLY A 523 -2.43 22.58 -13.57
CA GLY A 523 -2.75 23.10 -12.24
C GLY A 523 -2.64 22.05 -11.13
N TYR A 524 -2.50 22.52 -9.90
CA TYR A 524 -2.30 21.70 -8.69
C TYR A 524 -2.84 22.37 -7.42
N ASP A 525 -3.60 23.43 -7.60
CA ASP A 525 -4.24 24.28 -6.59
C ASP A 525 -5.32 23.55 -5.75
N PHE A 526 -5.70 22.33 -6.16
CA PHE A 526 -6.49 21.41 -5.35
C PHE A 526 -5.71 20.66 -4.27
N LEU A 527 -4.37 20.63 -4.30
CA LEU A 527 -3.57 19.65 -3.57
C LEU A 527 -2.67 20.28 -2.51
N ASP A 528 -2.60 19.70 -1.30
CA ASP A 528 -1.53 20.04 -0.34
C ASP A 528 -0.19 19.42 -0.79
N VAL A 529 0.49 20.14 -1.68
CA VAL A 529 1.83 19.79 -2.18
C VAL A 529 2.88 19.91 -1.06
N ASP A 530 2.69 20.76 -0.05
CA ASP A 530 3.62 20.87 1.08
C ASP A 530 3.52 19.62 1.98
N TYR A 531 2.32 19.07 2.18
CA TYR A 531 2.10 17.80 2.87
C TYR A 531 2.82 16.65 2.17
N LEU A 532 2.68 16.51 0.85
CA LEU A 532 3.40 15.49 0.08
C LEU A 532 4.92 15.64 0.15
N THR A 533 5.41 16.89 0.11
CA THR A 533 6.83 17.23 0.22
C THR A 533 7.41 16.81 1.58
N ARG A 534 6.66 16.99 2.68
CA ARG A 534 7.06 16.56 4.04
C ARG A 534 7.07 15.04 4.22
N HIS A 535 6.31 14.28 3.40
CA HIS A 535 6.21 12.82 3.52
C HIS A 535 7.04 12.04 2.48
N GLY A 536 7.94 12.72 1.74
CA GLY A 536 8.81 12.06 0.76
C GLY A 536 8.06 11.56 -0.49
N VAL A 537 7.01 12.27 -0.90
CA VAL A 537 6.15 11.90 -2.05
C VAL A 537 6.24 12.97 -3.14
N TYR A 538 6.63 12.56 -4.35
CA TYR A 538 6.58 13.45 -5.51
C TYR A 538 5.14 13.64 -5.98
N TYR A 539 4.81 14.87 -6.35
CA TYR A 539 3.68 15.18 -7.22
C TYR A 539 4.18 15.63 -8.59
N ALA A 540 3.68 15.00 -9.64
CA ALA A 540 3.94 15.34 -11.03
C ALA A 540 2.63 15.71 -11.76
N ASN A 541 2.72 16.68 -12.66
CA ASN A 541 1.60 17.18 -13.45
C ASN A 541 1.87 17.05 -14.96
N THR A 542 0.87 17.22 -15.82
CA THR A 542 1.07 17.19 -17.28
C THR A 542 1.24 18.61 -17.84
N ALA A 543 2.28 19.29 -17.36
CA ALA A 543 2.54 20.70 -17.69
C ALA A 543 3.13 20.94 -19.09
N VAL A 544 3.51 19.90 -19.84
CA VAL A 544 4.01 20.02 -21.21
C VAL A 544 2.88 19.86 -22.23
N SER A 545 2.11 18.76 -22.15
CA SER A 545 0.97 18.50 -23.05
C SER A 545 -0.10 19.60 -22.98
N ALA A 546 -0.43 20.06 -21.77
CA ALA A 546 -1.39 21.15 -21.58
C ALA A 546 -0.89 22.51 -22.11
N ALA A 547 0.44 22.73 -22.16
CA ALA A 547 0.99 24.06 -22.44
C ALA A 547 0.73 24.53 -23.87
N VAL A 548 0.89 23.65 -24.86
CA VAL A 548 0.67 23.97 -26.28
C VAL A 548 -0.77 24.37 -26.52
N ARG A 549 -1.71 23.51 -26.09
CA ARG A 549 -3.14 23.66 -26.37
C ARG A 549 -3.72 24.90 -25.69
N THR A 550 -3.32 25.15 -24.45
CA THR A 550 -3.70 26.37 -23.72
C THR A 550 -3.12 27.62 -24.38
N ALA A 551 -1.90 27.56 -24.94
CA ALA A 551 -1.30 28.69 -25.65
C ALA A 551 -1.99 29.01 -26.99
N ASP A 552 -2.33 28.00 -27.79
CA ASP A 552 -3.13 28.14 -29.01
C ASP A 552 -4.48 28.83 -28.70
N SER A 553 -5.21 28.32 -27.70
CA SER A 553 -6.49 28.88 -27.25
C SER A 553 -6.34 30.31 -26.69
N THR A 554 -5.26 30.60 -25.96
CA THR A 554 -4.97 31.96 -25.46
C THR A 554 -4.72 32.93 -26.62
N ALA A 555 -3.96 32.52 -27.64
CA ALA A 555 -3.71 33.33 -28.83
C ALA A 555 -5.01 33.57 -29.62
N ALA A 556 -5.86 32.54 -29.76
CA ALA A 556 -7.18 32.67 -30.38
C ALA A 556 -8.08 33.66 -29.62
N LEU A 557 -8.16 33.55 -28.28
CA LEU A 557 -8.93 34.46 -27.43
C LEU A 557 -8.42 35.92 -27.53
N ILE A 558 -7.10 36.14 -27.50
CA ILE A 558 -6.48 37.46 -27.72
C ILE A 558 -6.95 38.05 -29.06
N LEU A 559 -6.83 37.29 -30.15
CA LEU A 559 -7.24 37.76 -31.48
C LEU A 559 -8.74 38.04 -31.56
N GLN A 560 -9.58 37.16 -31.01
CA GLN A 560 -11.04 37.31 -31.00
C GLN A 560 -11.46 38.58 -30.25
N VAL A 561 -10.92 38.83 -29.06
CA VAL A 561 -11.30 39.99 -28.24
C VAL A 561 -10.75 41.32 -28.77
N MET A 562 -9.51 41.33 -29.30
CA MET A 562 -8.95 42.51 -29.98
C MET A 562 -9.78 42.91 -31.21
N ARG A 563 -10.34 41.92 -31.92
CA ARG A 563 -11.16 42.09 -33.12
C ARG A 563 -12.66 42.24 -32.87
N ALA A 564 -13.11 42.28 -31.61
CA ALA A 564 -14.53 42.32 -31.23
C ALA A 564 -15.36 41.15 -31.80
N GLY A 565 -14.73 39.99 -32.00
CA GLY A 565 -15.30 38.88 -32.77
C GLY A 565 -16.65 38.41 -32.25
N SER A 566 -16.76 38.14 -30.95
CA SER A 566 -17.99 37.70 -30.27
C SER A 566 -19.13 38.73 -30.38
N GLU A 567 -18.79 40.02 -30.34
CA GLU A 567 -19.74 41.13 -30.44
C GLU A 567 -20.26 41.31 -31.88
N HIS A 568 -19.37 41.15 -32.88
CA HIS A 568 -19.75 41.07 -34.30
C HIS A 568 -20.57 39.80 -34.61
N GLU A 569 -20.26 38.67 -33.99
CA GLU A 569 -21.00 37.41 -34.14
C GLU A 569 -22.42 37.53 -33.56
N MET A 570 -22.56 38.04 -32.33
CA MET A 570 -23.86 38.34 -31.71
C MET A 570 -24.71 39.25 -32.59
N ASN A 571 -24.11 40.33 -33.14
CA ASN A 571 -24.81 41.23 -34.06
C ASN A 571 -25.36 40.46 -35.27
N VAL A 572 -24.54 39.66 -35.96
CA VAL A 572 -25.00 38.86 -37.12
C VAL A 572 -26.10 37.87 -36.74
N ARG A 573 -26.00 37.20 -35.58
CA ARG A 573 -27.04 36.30 -35.05
C ARG A 573 -28.36 37.03 -34.74
N GLU A 574 -28.29 38.29 -34.34
CA GLU A 574 -29.45 39.17 -34.11
C GLU A 574 -29.97 39.86 -35.39
N GLY A 575 -29.44 39.53 -36.57
CA GLY A 575 -29.80 40.18 -37.83
C GLY A 575 -29.23 41.60 -38.00
N LYS A 576 -28.40 42.06 -37.06
CA LYS A 576 -27.70 43.36 -37.11
C LYS A 576 -26.37 43.16 -37.85
N PHE A 577 -26.21 43.75 -39.02
CA PHE A 577 -25.01 43.49 -39.83
C PHE A 577 -23.79 44.34 -39.40
N LEU A 578 -23.44 45.38 -40.16
CA LEU A 578 -22.25 46.19 -39.89
C LEU A 578 -22.55 47.38 -38.98
N ASP A 579 -22.17 47.29 -37.70
CA ASP A 579 -21.92 48.48 -36.88
C ASP A 579 -20.55 49.09 -37.23
N ARG A 580 -20.53 50.38 -37.58
CA ARG A 580 -19.32 51.15 -37.90
C ARG A 580 -18.73 51.90 -36.71
N SER A 581 -19.44 51.98 -35.59
CA SER A 581 -18.95 52.52 -34.33
C SER A 581 -18.00 51.54 -33.63
N LEU A 582 -18.26 50.24 -33.80
CA LEU A 582 -17.53 49.14 -33.20
C LEU A 582 -16.15 48.93 -33.82
N ARG A 583 -15.17 49.73 -33.40
CA ARG A 583 -13.79 49.66 -33.88
C ARG A 583 -12.98 48.62 -33.11
N ALA A 584 -12.28 47.76 -33.84
CA ALA A 584 -11.28 46.83 -33.33
C ALA A 584 -9.96 47.53 -32.98
N LYS A 585 -9.13 46.89 -32.12
CA LYS A 585 -7.73 47.29 -31.91
C LYS A 585 -6.85 46.70 -33.02
N ASP A 586 -5.79 47.41 -33.38
CA ASP A 586 -4.76 46.90 -34.31
C ASP A 586 -3.76 46.02 -33.54
N VAL A 587 -3.70 44.74 -33.93
CA VAL A 587 -2.81 43.73 -33.33
C VAL A 587 -1.35 44.16 -33.47
N ARG A 588 -0.91 44.60 -34.66
CA ARG A 588 0.50 44.92 -34.94
C ARG A 588 1.01 46.20 -34.27
N ARG A 589 0.11 47.00 -33.69
CA ARG A 589 0.43 48.27 -33.02
C ARG A 589 0.14 48.24 -31.52
N SER A 590 -0.18 47.07 -30.98
CA SER A 590 -0.49 46.88 -29.55
C SER A 590 0.62 46.10 -28.84
N THR A 591 0.88 46.46 -27.59
CA THR A 591 1.83 45.78 -26.71
C THR A 591 1.11 44.69 -25.91
N LEU A 592 1.58 43.44 -26.00
CA LEU A 592 1.13 42.34 -25.16
C LEU A 592 1.97 42.32 -23.87
N GLY A 593 1.32 42.44 -22.72
CA GLY A 593 1.88 42.08 -21.42
C GLY A 593 1.54 40.64 -21.06
N ILE A 594 2.52 39.83 -20.66
CA ILE A 594 2.31 38.48 -20.12
C ILE A 594 2.69 38.46 -18.63
N ILE A 595 1.73 38.14 -17.76
CA ILE A 595 1.97 37.87 -16.33
C ILE A 595 2.17 36.37 -16.17
N GLY A 596 3.38 35.93 -15.81
CA GLY A 596 3.72 34.50 -15.69
C GLY A 596 4.13 33.87 -17.02
N MET A 597 5.26 34.30 -17.59
CA MET A 597 5.86 33.71 -18.80
C MET A 597 6.57 32.37 -18.50
N GLY A 598 5.80 31.38 -18.02
CA GLY A 598 6.18 29.96 -17.94
C GLY A 598 5.94 29.23 -19.26
N ASN A 599 5.75 27.90 -19.24
CA ASN A 599 5.58 27.07 -20.44
C ASN A 599 4.51 27.62 -21.41
N ILE A 600 3.31 27.91 -20.90
CA ILE A 600 2.21 28.49 -21.70
C ILE A 600 2.61 29.88 -22.20
N GLY A 601 3.03 30.79 -21.32
CA GLY A 601 3.35 32.18 -21.68
C GLY A 601 4.50 32.31 -22.70
N LYS A 602 5.49 31.41 -22.68
CA LYS A 602 6.57 31.34 -23.68
C LYS A 602 6.03 31.01 -25.07
N LEU A 603 5.04 30.12 -25.17
CA LEU A 603 4.37 29.80 -26.43
C LEU A 603 3.43 30.93 -26.85
N VAL A 604 2.65 31.52 -25.94
CA VAL A 604 1.81 32.71 -26.21
C VAL A 604 2.63 33.88 -26.75
N ARG A 605 3.83 34.14 -26.21
CA ARG A 605 4.79 35.08 -26.81
C ARG A 605 5.11 34.67 -28.24
N ASP A 606 5.57 33.43 -28.46
CA ASP A 606 6.01 32.97 -29.77
C ASP A 606 4.89 33.12 -30.82
N HIS A 607 3.64 32.74 -30.51
CA HIS A 607 2.48 32.98 -31.39
C HIS A 607 2.27 34.48 -31.68
N MET A 608 2.20 35.33 -30.64
CA MET A 608 1.83 36.73 -30.82
C MET A 608 2.95 37.61 -31.42
N GLN A 609 4.21 37.19 -31.30
CA GLN A 609 5.33 37.76 -32.05
C GLN A 609 5.19 37.50 -33.57
N HIS A 610 4.72 36.33 -34.01
CA HIS A 610 4.43 36.07 -35.43
C HIS A 610 3.28 36.94 -35.96
N PHE A 611 2.32 37.32 -35.12
CA PHE A 611 1.30 38.34 -35.45
C PHE A 611 1.85 39.78 -35.46
N GLY A 612 3.09 39.99 -35.02
CA GLY A 612 3.79 41.27 -35.02
C GLY A 612 3.57 42.14 -33.78
N MET A 613 3.13 41.55 -32.66
CA MET A 613 3.02 42.28 -31.38
C MET A 613 4.39 42.48 -30.74
N LYS A 614 4.61 43.64 -30.08
CA LYS A 614 5.67 43.74 -29.06
C LYS A 614 5.20 43.00 -27.81
N VAL A 615 6.06 42.13 -27.27
CA VAL A 615 5.79 41.43 -26.01
C VAL A 615 6.65 41.99 -24.88
N ILE A 616 6.01 42.26 -23.75
CA ILE A 616 6.64 42.55 -22.45
C ILE A 616 6.13 41.52 -21.43
N TYR A 617 6.91 41.18 -20.41
CA TYR A 617 6.49 40.17 -19.43
C TYR A 617 6.94 40.47 -18.01
N SER A 618 6.22 39.93 -17.03
CA SER A 618 6.59 40.04 -15.61
C SER A 618 6.44 38.69 -14.90
N ASN A 619 7.48 38.34 -14.14
CA ASN A 619 7.64 37.10 -13.39
C ASN A 619 8.27 37.40 -12.02
N ARG A 620 8.09 36.53 -11.02
CA ARG A 620 8.82 36.61 -9.73
C ARG A 620 10.35 36.48 -9.87
N ARG A 621 10.83 35.90 -10.98
CA ARG A 621 12.24 35.84 -11.40
C ARG A 621 12.30 36.03 -12.92
N ARG A 622 13.24 36.86 -13.41
CA ARG A 622 13.52 37.00 -14.84
C ARG A 622 13.93 35.65 -15.44
N LEU A 623 13.54 35.39 -16.68
CA LEU A 623 14.01 34.21 -17.43
C LEU A 623 15.48 34.37 -17.85
N LEU A 624 16.10 33.29 -18.30
CA LEU A 624 17.41 33.36 -18.95
C LEU A 624 17.29 34.07 -20.32
N PRO A 625 18.29 34.84 -20.81
CA PRO A 625 18.15 35.64 -22.04
C PRO A 625 17.73 34.85 -23.29
N GLU A 626 18.22 33.62 -23.43
CA GLU A 626 17.87 32.67 -24.49
C GLU A 626 16.39 32.23 -24.42
N GLU A 627 15.81 32.21 -23.23
CA GLU A 627 14.39 31.92 -23.01
C GLU A 627 13.48 33.12 -23.24
N GLU A 628 14.00 34.36 -23.26
CA GLU A 628 13.19 35.58 -23.46
C GLU A 628 12.76 35.77 -24.91
N LYS A 629 13.58 35.34 -25.88
CA LYS A 629 13.37 35.49 -27.34
C LYS A 629 12.86 36.88 -27.76
N GLY A 630 13.45 37.95 -27.21
CA GLY A 630 13.08 39.33 -27.54
C GLY A 630 11.78 39.85 -26.91
N ALA A 631 11.18 39.14 -25.96
CA ALA A 631 10.25 39.75 -25.01
C ALA A 631 11.02 40.53 -23.93
N GLU A 632 10.49 41.69 -23.52
CA GLU A 632 11.15 42.57 -22.56
C GLU A 632 10.66 42.29 -21.13
N TYR A 633 11.56 41.96 -20.21
CA TYR A 633 11.24 41.84 -18.78
C TYR A 633 10.96 43.20 -18.14
N VAL A 634 9.85 43.31 -17.42
CA VAL A 634 9.42 44.52 -16.72
C VAL A 634 8.86 44.18 -15.32
N SER A 635 8.84 45.16 -14.41
CA SER A 635 8.13 45.00 -13.13
C SER A 635 6.61 44.95 -13.31
N PHE A 636 5.89 44.52 -12.27
CA PHE A 636 4.43 44.44 -12.29
C PHE A 636 3.77 45.82 -12.53
N ASN A 637 4.22 46.88 -11.86
CA ASN A 637 3.66 48.22 -12.08
C ASN A 637 3.95 48.77 -13.49
N GLU A 638 5.08 48.40 -14.09
CA GLU A 638 5.39 48.71 -15.49
C GLU A 638 4.51 47.93 -16.47
N ILE A 639 4.19 46.66 -16.21
CA ILE A 639 3.35 45.88 -17.15
C ILE A 639 1.94 46.47 -17.25
N LEU A 640 1.34 46.88 -16.12
CA LEU A 640 0.03 47.53 -16.07
C LEU A 640 0.00 48.85 -16.86
N THR A 641 1.04 49.67 -16.70
CA THR A 641 1.12 51.01 -17.32
C THR A 641 1.57 51.00 -18.78
N ARG A 642 2.11 49.88 -19.27
CA ARG A 642 2.68 49.75 -20.63
C ARG A 642 1.91 48.82 -21.57
N ALA A 643 1.18 47.83 -21.05
CA ALA A 643 0.43 46.88 -21.88
C ALA A 643 -0.83 47.50 -22.49
N ASP A 644 -1.15 47.09 -23.72
CA ASP A 644 -2.41 47.40 -24.40
C ASP A 644 -3.35 46.17 -24.41
N VAL A 645 -2.76 44.96 -24.29
CA VAL A 645 -3.41 43.67 -23.99
C VAL A 645 -2.64 43.01 -22.85
N LEU A 646 -3.31 42.48 -21.83
CA LEU A 646 -2.71 41.83 -20.68
C LEU A 646 -3.19 40.37 -20.57
N SER A 647 -2.29 39.41 -20.73
CA SER A 647 -2.53 37.97 -20.62
C SER A 647 -2.05 37.44 -19.28
N ILE A 648 -2.90 36.67 -18.59
CA ILE A 648 -2.59 36.03 -17.31
C ILE A 648 -2.30 34.55 -17.55
N ASN A 649 -1.07 34.13 -17.20
CA ASN A 649 -0.58 32.77 -17.37
C ASN A 649 0.17 32.26 -16.12
N CYS A 650 0.00 32.94 -14.97
CA CYS A 650 0.51 32.51 -13.67
C CYS A 650 -0.45 31.58 -12.92
N PRO A 651 0.05 30.67 -12.06
CA PRO A 651 -0.80 29.83 -11.20
C PRO A 651 -1.48 30.66 -10.10
N LEU A 652 -2.56 30.13 -9.54
CA LEU A 652 -3.17 30.65 -8.32
C LEU A 652 -2.34 30.24 -7.10
N THR A 653 -1.92 31.22 -6.32
CA THR A 653 -1.24 31.07 -5.02
C THR A 653 -1.76 32.16 -4.07
N LYS A 654 -1.30 32.13 -2.81
CA LYS A 654 -1.57 33.21 -1.84
C LYS A 654 -1.04 34.58 -2.34
N ASP A 655 0.00 34.60 -3.17
CA ASP A 655 0.60 35.82 -3.73
C ASP A 655 -0.12 36.34 -5.00
N THR A 656 -0.93 35.50 -5.65
CA THR A 656 -1.56 35.83 -6.95
C THR A 656 -3.09 35.85 -6.90
N ARG A 657 -3.72 35.44 -5.79
CA ARG A 657 -5.15 35.64 -5.59
C ARG A 657 -5.48 37.13 -5.62
N HIS A 658 -6.44 37.53 -6.46
CA HIS A 658 -6.82 38.93 -6.73
C HIS A 658 -5.64 39.83 -7.12
N LEU A 659 -4.64 39.29 -7.83
CA LEU A 659 -3.51 40.06 -8.37
C LEU A 659 -3.96 41.19 -9.31
N LEU A 660 -5.07 41.01 -10.05
CA LEU A 660 -5.76 42.11 -10.73
C LEU A 660 -6.99 42.53 -9.91
N ASP A 661 -6.72 43.37 -8.91
CA ASP A 661 -7.71 44.05 -8.08
C ASP A 661 -8.09 45.44 -8.66
N LYS A 662 -8.94 46.16 -7.92
CA LYS A 662 -9.36 47.53 -8.22
C LYS A 662 -8.19 48.52 -8.35
N GLU A 663 -7.11 48.36 -7.58
CA GLU A 663 -5.94 49.21 -7.71
C GLU A 663 -5.10 48.90 -8.96
N ALA A 664 -4.90 47.62 -9.27
CA ALA A 664 -4.22 47.17 -10.47
C ALA A 664 -4.96 47.68 -11.71
N PHE A 665 -6.30 47.52 -11.76
CA PHE A 665 -7.12 48.12 -12.80
C PHE A 665 -6.98 49.64 -12.85
N ALA A 666 -6.99 50.36 -11.71
CA ALA A 666 -6.78 51.81 -11.69
C ALA A 666 -5.42 52.24 -12.28
N LYS A 667 -4.35 51.46 -12.07
CA LYS A 667 -3.00 51.69 -12.59
C LYS A 667 -2.85 51.40 -14.10
N MET A 668 -3.77 50.65 -14.72
CA MET A 668 -3.70 50.30 -16.15
C MET A 668 -3.95 51.47 -17.11
N ARG A 669 -3.56 51.30 -18.38
CA ARG A 669 -3.97 52.20 -19.48
C ARG A 669 -5.50 52.20 -19.67
N GLY A 670 -6.05 53.34 -20.07
CA GLY A 670 -7.45 53.45 -20.48
C GLY A 670 -7.72 52.68 -21.77
N GLY A 671 -8.74 51.83 -21.77
CA GLY A 671 -9.08 50.97 -22.91
C GLY A 671 -8.09 49.83 -23.13
N ILE A 672 -7.52 49.27 -22.06
CA ILE A 672 -6.74 48.02 -22.07
C ILE A 672 -7.64 46.81 -22.36
N ILE A 673 -7.07 45.71 -22.84
CA ILE A 673 -7.76 44.42 -23.00
C ILE A 673 -7.17 43.41 -22.01
N VAL A 674 -8.01 42.57 -21.40
CA VAL A 674 -7.59 41.57 -20.39
C VAL A 674 -7.90 40.16 -20.91
N VAL A 675 -7.00 39.20 -20.74
CA VAL A 675 -7.19 37.79 -21.12
C VAL A 675 -6.75 36.89 -19.97
N ASN A 676 -7.63 35.96 -19.53
CA ASN A 676 -7.32 34.98 -18.51
C ASN A 676 -7.61 33.55 -18.98
N THR A 677 -6.56 32.72 -18.98
CA THR A 677 -6.58 31.29 -19.29
C THR A 677 -5.81 30.47 -18.25
N SER A 678 -5.60 31.00 -17.03
CA SER A 678 -4.92 30.30 -15.94
C SER A 678 -5.85 29.91 -14.80
N ARG A 679 -6.31 30.89 -14.01
CA ARG A 679 -7.25 30.73 -12.89
C ARG A 679 -8.08 31.99 -12.70
N GLY A 680 -9.39 31.83 -12.54
CA GLY A 680 -10.30 32.96 -12.33
C GLY A 680 -9.96 33.82 -11.10
N PRO A 681 -9.76 33.24 -9.89
CA PRO A 681 -9.46 34.00 -8.66
C PRO A 681 -8.13 34.79 -8.66
N VAL A 682 -7.39 34.83 -9.77
CA VAL A 682 -6.26 35.76 -9.97
C VAL A 682 -6.74 37.17 -10.35
N ILE A 683 -8.00 37.30 -10.79
CA ILE A 683 -8.71 38.57 -10.99
C ILE A 683 -9.80 38.69 -9.92
N ASP A 684 -10.04 39.90 -9.41
CA ASP A 684 -11.29 40.26 -8.74
C ASP A 684 -12.37 40.48 -9.82
N GLU A 685 -13.33 39.56 -9.95
CA GLU A 685 -14.34 39.62 -11.02
C GLU A 685 -15.27 40.83 -10.91
N GLN A 686 -15.52 41.34 -9.69
CA GLN A 686 -16.31 42.55 -9.51
C GLN A 686 -15.51 43.78 -9.96
N ALA A 687 -14.23 43.88 -9.58
CA ALA A 687 -13.36 44.95 -10.06
C ALA A 687 -13.16 44.92 -11.59
N LEU A 688 -13.14 43.74 -12.21
CA LEU A 688 -13.14 43.61 -13.67
C LEU A 688 -14.46 44.11 -14.31
N VAL A 689 -15.61 43.86 -13.69
CA VAL A 689 -16.90 44.40 -14.15
C VAL A 689 -16.95 45.92 -13.99
N ASP A 690 -16.58 46.47 -12.83
CA ASP A 690 -16.44 47.92 -12.61
C ASP A 690 -15.54 48.56 -13.69
N ALA A 691 -14.43 47.90 -14.03
CA ALA A 691 -13.49 48.36 -15.05
C ALA A 691 -14.03 48.25 -16.48
N LEU A 692 -14.87 47.25 -16.78
CA LEU A 692 -15.56 47.10 -18.06
C LEU A 692 -16.71 48.12 -18.22
N GLU A 693 -17.46 48.42 -17.17
CA GLU A 693 -18.56 49.40 -17.21
C GLU A 693 -18.01 50.82 -17.36
N SER A 694 -17.02 51.20 -16.53
CA SER A 694 -16.31 52.49 -16.64
C SER A 694 -15.49 52.67 -17.93
N GLY A 695 -15.28 51.60 -18.72
CA GLY A 695 -14.49 51.63 -19.95
C GLY A 695 -12.97 51.70 -19.73
N LYS A 696 -12.51 51.54 -18.49
CA LYS A 696 -11.09 51.38 -18.15
C LYS A 696 -10.51 50.15 -18.84
N VAL A 697 -11.22 49.04 -18.78
CA VAL A 697 -11.05 47.86 -19.65
C VAL A 697 -11.99 48.01 -20.84
N LEU A 698 -11.44 47.89 -22.06
CA LEU A 698 -12.19 47.98 -23.31
C LEU A 698 -13.03 46.72 -23.56
N ARG A 699 -12.38 45.55 -23.40
CA ARG A 699 -12.94 44.20 -23.55
C ARG A 699 -12.12 43.19 -22.75
N ALA A 700 -12.72 42.06 -22.39
CA ALA A 700 -12.04 40.96 -21.71
C ALA A 700 -12.31 39.61 -22.39
N ALA A 701 -11.37 38.66 -22.27
CA ALA A 701 -11.57 37.27 -22.67
C ALA A 701 -11.24 36.34 -21.50
N LEU A 702 -12.16 35.46 -21.13
CA LEU A 702 -12.06 34.61 -19.95
C LEU A 702 -12.40 33.17 -20.34
N ASP A 703 -11.52 32.25 -19.99
CA ASP A 703 -11.82 30.81 -19.99
C ASP A 703 -12.12 30.29 -18.56
N VAL A 704 -11.77 31.07 -17.53
CA VAL A 704 -11.72 30.66 -16.12
C VAL A 704 -12.33 31.72 -15.21
N TYR A 705 -12.97 31.31 -14.12
CA TYR A 705 -13.86 32.15 -13.30
C TYR A 705 -13.62 32.00 -11.79
N GLU A 706 -14.02 32.98 -10.98
CA GLU A 706 -13.72 32.95 -9.54
C GLU A 706 -14.50 31.85 -8.79
N ASN A 707 -15.71 31.50 -9.25
CA ASN A 707 -16.61 30.56 -8.58
C ASN A 707 -17.12 29.45 -9.53
N GLU A 708 -16.24 28.89 -10.36
CA GLU A 708 -16.60 27.85 -11.36
C GLU A 708 -17.46 26.71 -10.78
N PRO A 709 -18.57 26.31 -11.46
CA PRO A 709 -18.98 26.68 -12.82
C PRO A 709 -19.81 27.98 -12.90
N GLU A 710 -20.00 28.72 -11.81
CA GLU A 710 -20.70 30.00 -11.84
C GLU A 710 -19.84 31.09 -12.46
N VAL A 711 -20.47 31.97 -13.25
CA VAL A 711 -19.83 33.11 -13.93
C VAL A 711 -20.51 34.38 -13.47
N HIS A 712 -19.74 35.40 -13.07
CA HIS A 712 -20.31 36.64 -12.53
C HIS A 712 -21.35 37.27 -13.48
N PRO A 713 -22.58 37.61 -13.01
CA PRO A 713 -23.66 38.07 -13.90
C PRO A 713 -23.34 39.31 -14.73
N GLY A 714 -22.47 40.19 -14.24
CA GLY A 714 -21.98 41.36 -15.00
C GLY A 714 -21.12 40.97 -16.22
N LEU A 715 -20.39 39.86 -16.16
CA LEU A 715 -19.61 39.32 -17.28
C LEU A 715 -20.53 38.70 -18.33
N ILE A 716 -21.52 37.89 -17.90
CA ILE A 716 -22.53 37.26 -18.79
C ILE A 716 -23.37 38.32 -19.53
N LYS A 717 -23.73 39.41 -18.85
CA LYS A 717 -24.55 40.50 -19.42
C LYS A 717 -23.78 41.40 -20.40
N SER A 718 -22.44 41.38 -20.35
CA SER A 718 -21.61 42.30 -21.13
C SER A 718 -21.42 41.82 -22.58
N ARG A 719 -21.52 42.73 -23.55
CA ARG A 719 -21.10 42.47 -24.94
C ARG A 719 -19.59 42.65 -25.15
N LYS A 720 -18.90 43.20 -24.15
CA LYS A 720 -17.45 43.46 -24.18
C LYS A 720 -16.64 42.21 -23.79
N THR A 721 -17.28 41.09 -23.47
CA THR A 721 -16.65 39.86 -22.99
C THR A 721 -16.69 38.75 -24.05
N THR A 722 -15.59 38.01 -24.15
CA THR A 722 -15.51 36.71 -24.82
C THR A 722 -15.37 35.65 -23.72
N LEU A 723 -16.31 34.72 -23.64
CA LEU A 723 -16.42 33.77 -22.52
C LEU A 723 -16.37 32.33 -23.05
N SER A 724 -15.49 31.51 -22.49
CA SER A 724 -15.43 30.06 -22.73
C SER A 724 -15.45 29.27 -21.40
N PRO A 725 -15.94 28.01 -21.38
CA PRO A 725 -16.17 27.25 -20.15
C PRO A 725 -14.99 26.32 -19.79
N HIS A 726 -13.88 26.89 -19.31
CA HIS A 726 -12.64 26.21 -18.90
C HIS A 726 -12.16 25.16 -19.94
N CYS A 727 -12.25 25.53 -21.22
CA CYS A 727 -12.02 24.62 -22.34
C CYS A 727 -10.72 24.89 -23.12
N ALA A 728 -9.87 25.84 -22.70
CA ALA A 728 -8.66 26.21 -23.43
C ALA A 728 -7.68 25.04 -23.68
N VAL A 729 -7.73 23.99 -22.87
CA VAL A 729 -6.91 22.78 -23.04
C VAL A 729 -7.61 21.66 -23.85
N LEU A 730 -8.93 21.74 -24.03
CA LEU A 730 -9.75 20.65 -24.57
C LEU A 730 -9.67 20.56 -26.11
N ASN A 731 -9.29 19.39 -26.60
CA ASN A 731 -9.31 19.02 -28.02
C ASN A 731 -9.32 17.48 -28.14
N GLU A 732 -9.30 16.96 -29.37
CA GLU A 732 -9.43 15.52 -29.66
C GLU A 732 -8.29 14.64 -29.08
N THR A 733 -7.10 15.21 -28.84
CA THR A 733 -5.87 14.44 -28.48
C THR A 733 -5.36 14.69 -27.06
N ILE A 734 -5.86 15.72 -26.34
CA ILE A 734 -5.30 16.11 -25.03
C ILE A 734 -5.24 14.97 -24.03
N PHE A 735 -6.26 14.09 -23.99
CA PHE A 735 -6.27 12.97 -23.06
C PHE A 735 -5.22 11.90 -23.40
N GLU A 736 -4.82 11.76 -24.66
CA GLU A 736 -3.74 10.86 -25.10
C GLU A 736 -2.37 11.47 -24.79
N ASP A 737 -2.20 12.78 -25.06
CA ASP A 737 -0.98 13.52 -24.71
C ASP A 737 -0.72 13.48 -23.19
N GLN A 738 -1.76 13.73 -22.37
CA GLN A 738 -1.67 13.68 -20.91
C GLN A 738 -1.37 12.26 -20.40
N GLN A 739 -2.02 11.22 -20.94
CA GLN A 739 -1.73 9.84 -20.57
C GLN A 739 -0.28 9.46 -20.90
N THR A 740 0.24 9.93 -22.04
CA THR A 740 1.64 9.72 -22.44
C THR A 740 2.60 10.41 -21.47
N GLU A 741 2.33 11.65 -21.07
CA GLU A 741 3.16 12.40 -20.10
C GLU A 741 3.09 11.80 -18.68
N ILE A 742 1.92 11.33 -18.22
CA ILE A 742 1.77 10.58 -16.96
C ILE A 742 2.61 9.30 -16.97
N MET A 743 2.56 8.52 -18.06
CA MET A 743 3.33 7.29 -18.17
C MET A 743 4.84 7.56 -18.25
N ALA A 744 5.26 8.62 -18.96
CA ALA A 744 6.66 9.05 -19.01
C ALA A 744 7.17 9.49 -17.63
N ASN A 745 6.35 10.19 -16.83
CA ASN A 745 6.68 10.55 -15.44
C ASN A 745 6.88 9.33 -14.55
N LEU A 746 6.00 8.34 -14.66
CA LEU A 746 6.12 7.07 -13.94
C LEU A 746 7.38 6.30 -14.36
N GLU A 747 7.66 6.22 -15.66
CA GLU A 747 8.85 5.53 -16.19
C GLU A 747 10.15 6.22 -15.75
N ALA A 748 10.22 7.55 -15.81
CA ALA A 748 11.36 8.33 -15.32
C ALA A 748 11.57 8.14 -13.82
N PHE A 749 10.49 8.16 -13.02
CA PHE A 749 10.57 7.93 -11.58
C PHE A 749 11.06 6.53 -11.24
N ILE A 750 10.56 5.47 -11.91
CA ILE A 750 11.02 4.09 -11.72
C ILE A 750 12.50 3.93 -12.11
N LYS A 751 12.97 4.66 -13.13
CA LYS A 751 14.36 4.59 -13.62
C LYS A 751 15.37 5.42 -12.81
N THR A 752 14.94 6.52 -12.20
CA THR A 752 15.86 7.56 -11.68
C THR A 752 15.53 8.07 -10.27
N GLY A 753 14.38 7.70 -9.71
CA GLY A 753 13.87 8.27 -8.46
C GLY A 753 13.28 9.68 -8.59
N LYS A 754 13.13 10.23 -9.81
CA LYS A 754 12.50 11.54 -10.06
C LYS A 754 11.63 11.51 -11.34
N PRO A 755 10.40 12.09 -11.33
CA PRO A 755 9.60 12.25 -12.55
C PRO A 755 10.17 13.35 -13.46
N ASN A 756 9.66 13.49 -14.69
CA ASN A 756 10.10 14.51 -15.64
C ASN A 756 9.54 15.91 -15.32
N THR A 757 8.30 15.98 -14.84
CA THR A 757 7.60 17.23 -14.48
C THR A 757 7.19 17.27 -13.00
N PRO A 758 8.17 17.22 -12.06
CA PRO A 758 7.89 17.39 -10.64
C PRO A 758 7.40 18.83 -10.36
N VAL A 759 6.37 18.94 -9.51
CA VAL A 759 5.92 20.22 -8.93
C VAL A 759 6.66 20.51 -7.63
N ASN A 760 7.12 19.48 -6.92
CA ASN A 760 7.86 19.56 -5.67
C ASN A 760 9.17 18.75 -5.70
N GLU A 761 10.04 19.05 -4.73
CA GLU A 761 11.25 18.27 -4.44
C GLU A 761 11.13 17.74 -3.00
N PRO A 762 10.70 16.48 -2.80
CA PRO A 762 10.43 15.92 -1.48
C PRO A 762 11.70 15.79 -0.63
N VAL A 763 11.58 16.05 0.67
CA VAL A 763 12.68 15.83 1.61
C VAL A 763 12.64 14.36 2.03
N PHE A 764 13.59 13.57 1.52
CA PHE A 764 13.84 12.23 2.04
C PHE A 764 14.60 12.35 3.36
N SER A 765 13.95 11.99 4.48
CA SER A 765 14.66 11.75 5.73
C SER A 765 15.61 10.57 5.54
N GLU A 766 16.90 10.79 5.81
CA GLU A 766 17.85 9.68 5.97
C GLU A 766 17.32 8.75 7.08
N ALA A 767 17.38 7.43 6.85
CA ALA A 767 16.86 6.46 7.79
C ALA A 767 17.75 6.39 9.03
N VAL A 768 17.12 6.45 10.21
CA VAL A 768 17.73 6.31 11.54
C VAL A 768 17.62 4.85 12.02
#